data_AF-A0AAW5PHY1-F1
#
_entry.id   AF-A0AAW5PHY1-F1
#
_cell.length_a   1.000
_cell.length_b   1.000
_cell.length_c   1.000
_cell.angle_alpha   90.00
_cell.angle_beta   90.00
_cell.angle_gamma   90.00
#
_symmetry.space_group_name_H-M   'P 1'
#
loop_
_entity.id
_entity.type
_entity.pdbx_description
1 polymer ?
#
loop_
_entity_poly.entity_id
_entity_poly.type
_entity_poly.pdbx_seq_one_letter_code
_entity_poly.pdbx_strand_id
1 'polypeptide(L)'
;MNVGSKLGVGFGILLVLLIGSSSLALYQASAIGRQVAEIESNGKKLSLLTTMRGSNFQNERNLRDLILDGTDNGPLILERIQKTRAGYAEARAALDALPSNAEGKQALQAIADAQAASVATHNRIIEHATANDDTAAIGLLYGEAEPLMDARAVALQAAVSLQERRNAESAAMIDASIRTSRTLLIGFALLALVAGGLLAWLITRSLVGPLRRAMDVSRAIADGRFDTSVGRPSRDETGQLLASMDQMGARLRSFSAAQQDMAHRHDLGELAYRIDASAFPGDFGRIAAGTNALVGSSIALTQKIIDVVRNYAVGDLAEDLEALPGDKARFTEAMAITKQNLAAINGQIHRLASAAAAGDFSQRGDAGAFDHEFKVMIERLNTMMQISDENLRQLSELLKAIASGDLTVRMEGEFQGVFARMRDDANTTVGQLTGIIGSIQVAAGSINTAAVEIASGNNDLSRRTEQQAANLEETAASMEELTSTVRQNAEHARQANQLAIGAGAVASEGGQVVQDVVVTMRGIEASSKKIADIITVIDGIAFQTNILALNAAVEAARAGEQGRGFAVVASEVRTLAQRSAGAAKEIKELIEDSVDKVAIGASLVDKAGVTMTEIVTSVQKVTDIMAEISSASQEQSAGIEQVSQTVVQLDETTQQNAALVEEATAAARSMEEQAMALTGAVARFRLATQSGVQTQPMAAPRGAASPLTSMPAAAKPRSGSGTVTPLRQVPAATVDGDWREF
;
A
#
# COMPACT_ATOMS: atom_id res chain seq x y z
N MET A 1 -57.16 1.83 50.58
CA MET A 1 -56.12 2.30 49.65
C MET A 1 -56.74 3.31 48.70
N ASN A 2 -56.43 4.58 48.92
CA ASN A 2 -56.82 5.71 48.09
C ASN A 2 -56.20 5.56 46.69
N VAL A 3 -56.80 6.13 45.65
CA VAL A 3 -56.43 5.87 44.25
C VAL A 3 -54.93 6.07 43.98
N GLY A 4 -54.31 7.14 44.52
CA GLY A 4 -52.87 7.39 44.39
C GLY A 4 -51.96 6.28 44.94
N SER A 5 -52.35 5.62 46.04
CA SER A 5 -51.57 4.50 46.61
C SER A 5 -51.54 3.26 45.70
N LYS A 6 -52.51 3.10 44.80
CA LYS A 6 -52.55 1.98 43.84
C LYS A 6 -51.68 2.24 42.62
N LEU A 7 -51.57 3.49 42.14
CA LEU A 7 -50.67 3.85 41.04
C LEU A 7 -49.19 3.79 41.44
N GLY A 8 -48.84 4.22 42.65
CA GLY A 8 -47.45 4.21 43.12
C GLY A 8 -46.81 2.81 43.14
N VAL A 9 -47.56 1.78 43.54
CA VAL A 9 -47.09 0.38 43.53
C VAL A 9 -46.85 -0.12 42.10
N GLY A 10 -47.71 0.25 41.14
CA GLY A 10 -47.58 -0.15 39.74
C GLY A 10 -46.31 0.41 39.08
N PHE A 11 -46.03 1.70 39.26
CA PHE A 11 -44.80 2.33 38.76
C PHE A 11 -43.54 1.80 39.46
N GLY A 12 -43.60 1.52 40.76
CA GLY A 12 -42.48 0.96 41.51
C GLY A 12 -42.00 -0.40 40.98
N ILE A 13 -42.93 -1.30 40.65
CA ILE A 13 -42.59 -2.64 40.11
C ILE A 13 -41.89 -2.53 38.74
N LEU A 14 -42.36 -1.64 37.86
CA LEU A 14 -41.76 -1.43 36.54
C LEU A 14 -40.35 -0.83 36.63
N LEU A 15 -40.11 0.12 37.54
CA LEU A 15 -38.79 0.70 37.76
C LEU A 15 -37.78 -0.32 38.29
N VAL A 16 -38.19 -1.21 39.21
CA VAL A 16 -37.31 -2.28 39.74
C VAL A 16 -36.88 -3.25 38.63
N LEU A 17 -37.78 -3.64 37.73
CA LEU A 17 -37.44 -4.49 36.58
C LEU A 17 -36.47 -3.82 35.61
N LEU A 18 -36.63 -2.51 35.39
CA LEU A 18 -35.77 -1.72 34.49
C LEU A 18 -34.36 -1.58 35.07
N ILE A 19 -34.24 -1.24 36.36
CA ILE A 19 -32.96 -1.22 37.10
C ILE A 19 -32.29 -2.60 37.08
N GLY A 20 -33.06 -3.69 37.28
CA GLY A 20 -32.53 -5.06 37.23
C GLY A 20 -31.92 -5.42 35.87
N SER A 21 -32.62 -5.09 34.78
CA SER A 21 -32.14 -5.36 33.42
C SER A 21 -30.87 -4.56 33.06
N SER A 22 -30.81 -3.27 33.42
CA SER A 22 -29.62 -2.43 33.22
C SER A 22 -28.43 -2.91 34.05
N SER A 23 -28.66 -3.31 35.30
CA SER A 23 -27.59 -3.83 36.18
C SER A 23 -26.99 -5.13 35.62
N LEU A 24 -27.84 -6.03 35.11
CA LEU A 24 -27.41 -7.28 34.47
C LEU A 24 -26.63 -7.03 33.18
N ALA A 25 -27.06 -6.07 32.36
CA ALA A 25 -26.35 -5.68 31.14
C ALA A 25 -24.94 -5.16 31.44
N LEU A 26 -24.80 -4.28 32.44
CA LEU A 26 -23.50 -3.75 32.87
C LEU A 26 -22.59 -4.84 33.45
N TYR A 27 -23.13 -5.78 34.23
CA TYR A 27 -22.38 -6.92 34.74
C TYR A 27 -21.81 -7.78 33.61
N GLN A 28 -22.65 -8.16 32.64
CA GLN A 28 -22.24 -8.99 31.49
C GLN A 28 -21.24 -8.27 30.59
N ALA A 29 -21.42 -6.97 30.34
CA ALA A 29 -20.45 -6.15 29.62
C ALA A 29 -19.06 -6.15 30.32
N SER A 30 -19.03 -6.05 31.66
CA SER A 30 -17.78 -6.14 32.43
C SER A 30 -17.11 -7.52 32.33
N ALA A 31 -17.90 -8.59 32.23
CA ALA A 31 -17.39 -9.96 32.10
C ALA A 31 -16.77 -10.20 30.72
N ILE A 32 -17.43 -9.74 29.65
CA ILE A 32 -16.90 -9.77 28.28
C ILE A 32 -15.63 -8.92 28.20
N GLY A 33 -15.60 -7.72 28.77
CA GLY A 33 -14.41 -6.85 28.79
C GLY A 33 -13.17 -7.50 29.39
N ARG A 34 -13.33 -8.30 30.46
CA ARG A 34 -12.21 -9.09 31.04
C ARG A 34 -11.70 -10.18 30.09
N GLN A 35 -12.59 -10.87 29.37
CA GLN A 35 -12.22 -11.91 28.41
C GLN A 35 -11.54 -11.32 27.16
N VAL A 36 -11.99 -10.16 26.68
CA VAL A 36 -11.34 -9.42 25.57
C VAL A 36 -9.92 -9.00 25.97
N ALA A 37 -9.72 -8.49 27.19
CA ALA A 37 -8.38 -8.15 27.69
C ALA A 37 -7.47 -9.39 27.83
N GLU A 38 -8.02 -10.57 28.15
CA GLU A 38 -7.26 -11.82 28.14
C GLU A 38 -6.83 -12.21 26.73
N ILE A 39 -7.73 -12.13 25.72
CA ILE A 39 -7.38 -12.38 24.31
C ILE A 39 -6.32 -11.38 23.81
N GLU A 40 -6.39 -10.10 24.19
CA GLU A 40 -5.39 -9.11 23.81
C GLU A 40 -4.01 -9.43 24.43
N SER A 41 -3.98 -9.76 25.72
CA SER A 41 -2.74 -10.18 26.42
C SER A 41 -2.13 -11.43 25.79
N ASN A 42 -2.97 -12.42 25.50
CA ASN A 42 -2.60 -13.66 24.84
C ASN A 42 -2.12 -13.43 23.40
N GLY A 43 -2.73 -12.51 22.64
CA GLY A 43 -2.30 -12.13 21.30
C GLY A 43 -0.91 -11.50 21.29
N LYS A 44 -0.59 -10.65 22.27
CA LYS A 44 0.77 -10.10 22.46
C LYS A 44 1.79 -11.21 22.73
N LYS A 45 1.45 -12.18 23.59
CA LYS A 45 2.32 -13.36 23.84
C LYS A 45 2.53 -14.22 22.60
N LEU A 46 1.46 -14.48 21.84
CA LEU A 46 1.51 -15.27 20.59
C LEU A 46 2.43 -14.61 19.55
N SER A 47 2.34 -13.28 19.42
CA SER A 47 3.24 -12.48 18.57
C SER A 47 4.69 -12.63 19.03
N LEU A 48 4.99 -12.40 20.32
CA LEU A 48 6.35 -12.51 20.86
C LEU A 48 6.94 -13.92 20.74
N LEU A 49 6.15 -14.96 21.01
CA LEU A 49 6.55 -16.36 20.80
C LEU A 49 6.84 -16.67 19.32
N THR A 50 6.07 -16.09 18.40
CA THR A 50 6.29 -16.23 16.96
C THR A 50 7.57 -15.51 16.52
N THR A 51 7.84 -14.31 17.05
CA THR A 51 9.11 -13.59 16.85
C THR A 51 10.30 -14.39 17.39
N MET A 52 10.21 -14.92 18.61
CA MET A 52 11.23 -15.79 19.19
C MET A 52 11.49 -17.04 18.33
N ARG A 53 10.43 -17.68 17.81
CA ARG A 53 10.54 -18.81 16.86
C ARG A 53 11.22 -18.40 15.55
N GLY A 54 10.88 -17.24 14.99
CA GLY A 54 11.52 -16.69 13.80
C GLY A 54 13.01 -16.39 14.00
N SER A 55 13.36 -15.72 15.11
CA SER A 55 14.75 -15.47 15.48
C SER A 55 15.53 -16.76 15.75
N ASN A 56 14.89 -17.81 16.29
CA ASN A 56 15.54 -19.10 16.46
C ASN A 56 15.98 -19.71 15.12
N PHE A 57 15.06 -19.85 14.17
CA PHE A 57 15.37 -20.38 12.83
C PHE A 57 16.36 -19.50 12.06
N GLN A 58 16.29 -18.17 12.19
CA GLN A 58 17.28 -17.28 11.59
C GLN A 58 18.68 -17.48 12.18
N ASN A 59 18.81 -17.68 13.50
CA ASN A 59 20.09 -17.97 14.14
C ASN A 59 20.65 -19.32 13.69
N GLU A 60 19.81 -20.35 13.56
CA GLU A 60 20.20 -21.67 13.05
C GLU A 60 20.67 -21.62 11.59
N ARG A 61 20.01 -20.82 10.74
CA ARG A 61 20.49 -20.56 9.38
C ARG A 61 21.83 -19.82 9.39
N ASN A 62 21.96 -18.73 10.15
CA ASN A 62 23.21 -17.97 10.21
C ASN A 62 24.39 -18.83 10.75
N LEU A 63 24.14 -19.83 11.60
CA LEU A 63 25.16 -20.81 12.02
C LEU A 63 25.60 -21.72 10.87
N ARG A 64 24.69 -22.11 9.98
CA ARG A 64 25.01 -22.88 8.77
C ARG A 64 25.77 -22.01 7.77
N ASP A 65 25.33 -20.77 7.55
CA ASP A 65 26.05 -19.80 6.72
C ASP A 65 27.50 -19.62 7.20
N LEU A 66 27.73 -19.52 8.53
CA LEU A 66 29.06 -19.36 9.14
C LEU A 66 30.01 -20.54 8.86
N ILE A 67 29.47 -21.76 8.73
CA ILE A 67 30.22 -22.97 8.41
C ILE A 67 30.49 -23.10 6.90
N LEU A 68 29.63 -22.52 6.06
CA LEU A 68 29.69 -22.67 4.59
C LEU A 68 30.52 -21.59 3.90
N ASP A 69 30.41 -20.33 4.33
CA ASP A 69 31.13 -19.18 3.73
C ASP A 69 32.55 -18.99 4.30
N GLY A 70 32.89 -19.66 5.42
CA GLY A 70 34.19 -19.55 6.07
C GLY A 70 34.56 -18.13 6.52
N THR A 71 35.87 -17.85 6.61
CA THR A 71 36.41 -16.59 7.15
C THR A 71 36.09 -15.34 6.33
N ASP A 72 35.80 -15.47 5.03
CA ASP A 72 35.71 -14.32 4.11
C ASP A 72 34.55 -13.40 4.47
N ASN A 73 33.39 -13.97 4.85
CA ASN A 73 32.23 -13.25 5.36
C ASN A 73 32.06 -13.35 6.89
N GLY A 74 32.82 -14.23 7.57
CA GLY A 74 32.66 -14.61 8.98
C GLY A 74 32.28 -13.48 9.95
N PRO A 75 32.98 -12.32 9.99
CA PRO A 75 32.64 -11.20 10.88
C PRO A 75 31.21 -10.67 10.69
N LEU A 76 30.74 -10.56 9.45
CA LEU A 76 29.38 -10.12 9.11
C LEU A 76 28.34 -11.18 9.49
N ILE A 77 28.67 -12.47 9.39
CA ILE A 77 27.79 -13.56 9.84
C ILE A 77 27.69 -13.58 11.37
N LEU A 78 28.79 -13.33 12.09
CA LEU A 78 28.80 -13.17 13.54
C LEU A 78 27.95 -11.97 13.99
N GLU A 79 28.02 -10.84 13.29
CA GLU A 79 27.14 -9.70 13.55
C GLU A 79 25.65 -10.08 13.36
N ARG A 80 25.30 -10.78 12.27
CA ARG A 80 23.95 -11.32 12.05
C ARG A 80 23.51 -12.23 13.21
N ILE A 81 24.37 -13.13 13.67
CA ILE A 81 24.11 -14.02 14.82
C ILE A 81 23.87 -13.20 16.10
N GLN A 82 24.72 -12.22 16.42
CA GLN A 82 24.56 -11.36 17.60
C GLN A 82 23.25 -10.58 17.56
N LYS A 83 22.92 -9.97 16.42
CA LYS A 83 21.68 -9.22 16.21
C LYS A 83 20.44 -10.10 16.37
N THR A 84 20.43 -11.29 15.78
CA THR A 84 19.31 -12.23 15.93
C THR A 84 19.16 -12.72 17.38
N ARG A 85 20.27 -12.95 18.09
CA ARG A 85 20.25 -13.30 19.53
C ARG A 85 19.74 -12.15 20.40
N ALA A 86 20.11 -10.91 20.09
CA ALA A 86 19.60 -9.72 20.79
C ALA A 86 18.09 -9.55 20.62
N GLY A 87 17.58 -9.64 19.38
CA GLY A 87 16.14 -9.57 19.10
C GLY A 87 15.34 -10.71 19.75
N TYR A 88 15.92 -11.93 19.83
CA TYR A 88 15.33 -13.02 20.62
C TYR A 88 15.26 -12.67 22.11
N ALA A 89 16.33 -12.12 22.69
CA ALA A 89 16.41 -11.77 24.09
C ALA A 89 15.44 -10.63 24.47
N GLU A 90 15.28 -9.63 23.60
CA GLU A 90 14.29 -8.56 23.73
C GLU A 90 12.87 -9.11 23.70
N ALA A 91 12.53 -9.93 22.70
CA ALA A 91 11.22 -10.57 22.60
C ALA A 91 10.93 -11.47 23.82
N ARG A 92 11.95 -12.16 24.35
CA ARG A 92 11.85 -12.96 25.58
C ARG A 92 11.59 -12.09 26.82
N ALA A 93 12.33 -10.99 26.99
CA ALA A 93 12.15 -10.08 28.12
C ALA A 93 10.75 -9.43 28.11
N ALA A 94 10.27 -9.03 26.93
CA ALA A 94 8.90 -8.53 26.74
C ALA A 94 7.85 -9.60 27.06
N LEU A 95 8.12 -10.89 26.76
CA LEU A 95 7.24 -12.00 27.04
C LEU A 95 7.19 -12.34 28.55
N ASP A 96 8.34 -12.31 29.23
CA ASP A 96 8.43 -12.54 30.68
C ASP A 96 7.76 -11.42 31.50
N ALA A 97 7.69 -10.20 30.96
CA ALA A 97 6.94 -9.09 31.56
C ALA A 97 5.41 -9.27 31.49
N LEU A 98 4.89 -10.20 30.67
CA LEU A 98 3.45 -10.43 30.53
C LEU A 98 2.92 -11.46 31.55
N PRO A 99 1.81 -11.17 32.26
CA PRO A 99 1.31 -12.01 33.33
C PRO A 99 0.86 -13.39 32.82
N SER A 100 1.47 -14.47 33.33
CA SER A 100 1.24 -15.84 32.86
C SER A 100 0.70 -16.77 33.94
N ASN A 101 -0.21 -17.68 33.53
CA ASN A 101 -0.79 -18.73 34.38
C ASN A 101 0.23 -19.87 34.62
N ALA A 102 -0.17 -20.90 35.37
CA ALA A 102 0.70 -22.04 35.69
C ALA A 102 1.26 -22.74 34.44
N GLU A 103 0.40 -23.06 33.46
CA GLU A 103 0.78 -23.68 32.19
C GLU A 103 1.70 -22.78 31.36
N GLY A 104 1.40 -21.48 31.27
CA GLY A 104 2.25 -20.51 30.58
C GLY A 104 3.64 -20.41 31.22
N LYS A 105 3.73 -20.41 32.56
CA LYS A 105 5.02 -20.44 33.27
C LYS A 105 5.79 -21.75 33.00
N GLN A 106 5.11 -22.88 32.95
CA GLN A 106 5.72 -24.17 32.61
C GLN A 106 6.26 -24.18 31.17
N ALA A 107 5.51 -23.65 30.20
CA ALA A 107 5.95 -23.52 28.82
C ALA A 107 7.14 -22.54 28.68
N LEU A 108 7.10 -21.42 29.40
CA LEU A 108 8.22 -20.46 29.46
C LEU A 108 9.49 -21.04 30.08
N GLN A 109 9.36 -21.94 31.06
CA GLN A 109 10.49 -22.68 31.63
C GLN A 109 11.05 -23.69 30.62
N ALA A 110 10.20 -24.50 29.99
CA ALA A 110 10.63 -25.47 28.98
C ALA A 110 11.38 -24.81 27.79
N ILE A 111 10.95 -23.61 27.37
CA ILE A 111 11.68 -22.81 26.38
C ILE A 111 13.06 -22.39 26.91
N ALA A 112 13.15 -21.95 28.17
CA ALA A 112 14.41 -21.51 28.77
C ALA A 112 15.41 -22.66 28.93
N ASP A 113 14.94 -23.84 29.37
CA ASP A 113 15.75 -25.04 29.54
C ASP A 113 16.32 -25.52 28.19
N ALA A 114 15.47 -25.61 27.16
CA ALA A 114 15.89 -25.99 25.81
C ALA A 114 16.82 -24.94 25.15
N GLN A 115 16.56 -23.65 25.42
CA GLN A 115 17.43 -22.55 24.98
C GLN A 115 18.83 -22.63 25.59
N ALA A 116 18.95 -22.90 26.88
CA ALA A 116 20.25 -22.95 27.55
C ALA A 116 21.16 -24.02 26.95
N ALA A 117 20.62 -25.22 26.71
CA ALA A 117 21.34 -26.32 26.05
C ALA A 117 21.71 -25.98 24.59
N SER A 118 20.75 -25.51 23.79
CA SER A 118 20.97 -25.10 22.40
C SER A 118 22.05 -24.02 22.26
N VAL A 119 22.01 -22.95 23.08
CA VAL A 119 22.97 -21.85 23.00
C VAL A 119 24.39 -22.28 23.37
N ALA A 120 24.55 -23.20 24.34
CA ALA A 120 25.87 -23.73 24.71
C ALA A 120 26.54 -24.44 23.52
N THR A 121 25.82 -25.32 22.82
CA THR A 121 26.35 -26.03 21.64
C THR A 121 26.53 -25.10 20.44
N HIS A 122 25.65 -24.10 20.25
CA HIS A 122 25.82 -23.08 19.22
C HIS A 122 27.11 -22.26 19.42
N ASN A 123 27.53 -21.99 20.66
CA ASN A 123 28.78 -21.27 20.92
C ASN A 123 30.00 -22.12 20.55
N ARG A 124 30.00 -23.42 20.89
CA ARG A 124 31.06 -24.36 20.46
C ARG A 124 31.15 -24.48 18.94
N ILE A 125 30.01 -24.48 18.23
CA ILE A 125 30.00 -24.44 16.76
C ILE A 125 30.66 -23.16 16.23
N ILE A 126 30.36 -22.00 16.82
CA ILE A 126 30.99 -20.72 16.46
C ILE A 126 32.50 -20.76 16.74
N GLU A 127 32.93 -21.32 17.87
CA GLU A 127 34.34 -21.47 18.23
C GLU A 127 35.11 -22.32 17.21
N HIS A 128 34.57 -23.47 16.78
CA HIS A 128 35.21 -24.30 15.76
C HIS A 128 35.18 -23.65 14.36
N ALA A 129 34.05 -23.06 13.94
CA ALA A 129 33.94 -22.40 12.64
C ALA A 129 34.86 -21.17 12.54
N THR A 130 35.00 -20.37 13.60
CA THR A 130 35.93 -19.23 13.62
C THR A 130 37.40 -19.64 13.76
N ALA A 131 37.68 -20.90 14.11
CA ALA A 131 39.00 -21.51 14.09
C ALA A 131 39.33 -22.22 12.76
N ASN A 132 38.46 -22.13 11.75
CA ASN A 132 38.53 -22.88 10.48
C ASN A 132 38.58 -24.41 10.67
N ASP A 133 37.92 -24.92 11.71
CA ASP A 133 37.72 -26.35 11.97
C ASP A 133 36.28 -26.76 11.58
N ASP A 134 35.99 -26.61 10.29
CA ASP A 134 34.66 -26.87 9.73
C ASP A 134 34.23 -28.34 9.92
N THR A 135 35.20 -29.27 9.98
CA THR A 135 34.90 -30.69 10.21
C THR A 135 34.33 -30.91 11.61
N ALA A 136 34.91 -30.30 12.66
CA ALA A 136 34.33 -30.34 13.99
C ALA A 136 33.03 -29.51 14.09
N ALA A 137 32.95 -28.35 13.43
CA ALA A 137 31.75 -27.53 13.43
C ALA A 137 30.53 -28.25 12.81
N ILE A 138 30.73 -28.92 11.66
CA ILE A 138 29.73 -29.78 10.99
C ILE A 138 29.37 -30.98 11.89
N GLY A 139 30.36 -31.64 12.49
CA GLY A 139 30.13 -32.78 13.39
C GLY A 139 29.34 -32.40 14.64
N LEU A 140 29.55 -31.20 15.19
CA LEU A 140 28.76 -30.67 16.30
C LEU A 140 27.36 -30.25 15.86
N LEU A 141 27.22 -29.65 14.67
CA LEU A 141 25.94 -29.21 14.11
C LEU A 141 24.96 -30.38 13.95
N TYR A 142 25.35 -31.41 13.19
CA TYR A 142 24.49 -32.57 12.87
C TYR A 142 24.55 -33.69 13.94
N GLY A 143 25.39 -33.54 14.96
CA GLY A 143 25.52 -34.49 16.06
C GLY A 143 24.83 -34.03 17.34
N GLU A 144 25.44 -33.07 18.03
CA GLU A 144 24.99 -32.63 19.36
C GLU A 144 23.96 -31.50 19.29
N ALA A 145 24.05 -30.61 18.30
CA ALA A 145 23.21 -29.41 18.23
C ALA A 145 21.84 -29.65 17.62
N GLU A 146 21.72 -30.42 16.54
CA GLU A 146 20.45 -30.72 15.86
C GLU A 146 19.31 -31.17 16.82
N PRO A 147 19.49 -32.18 17.70
CA PRO A 147 18.42 -32.55 18.65
C PRO A 147 18.11 -31.47 19.69
N LEU A 148 19.04 -30.55 19.99
CA LEU A 148 18.83 -29.42 20.90
C LEU A 148 18.14 -28.23 20.22
N MET A 149 18.43 -27.99 18.93
CA MET A 149 17.70 -27.08 18.06
C MET A 149 16.24 -27.52 17.95
N ASP A 150 16.00 -28.79 17.62
CA ASP A 150 14.66 -29.38 17.53
C ASP A 150 13.91 -29.30 18.85
N ALA A 151 14.53 -29.67 19.98
CA ALA A 151 13.90 -29.57 21.29
C ALA A 151 13.44 -28.13 21.61
N ARG A 152 14.23 -27.12 21.21
CA ARG A 152 13.90 -25.71 21.38
C ARG A 152 12.80 -25.25 20.43
N ALA A 153 12.83 -25.67 19.17
CA ALA A 153 11.78 -25.39 18.19
C ALA A 153 10.43 -26.00 18.63
N VAL A 154 10.46 -27.24 19.15
CA VAL A 154 9.28 -27.92 19.73
C VAL A 154 8.77 -27.20 20.96
N ALA A 155 9.64 -26.76 21.88
CA ALA A 155 9.22 -25.99 23.07
C ALA A 155 8.54 -24.66 22.70
N LEU A 156 9.09 -23.94 21.72
CA LEU A 156 8.49 -22.71 21.17
C LEU A 156 7.15 -22.98 20.49
N GLN A 157 7.06 -24.04 19.68
CA GLN A 157 5.82 -24.43 19.00
C GLN A 157 4.73 -24.86 19.99
N ALA A 158 5.07 -25.60 21.04
CA ALA A 158 4.14 -26.01 22.09
C ALA A 158 3.57 -24.78 22.84
N ALA A 159 4.38 -23.76 23.10
CA ALA A 159 3.92 -22.51 23.70
C ALA A 159 3.02 -21.68 22.77
N VAL A 160 3.33 -21.64 21.46
CA VAL A 160 2.48 -21.03 20.42
C VAL A 160 1.10 -21.70 20.43
N SER A 161 1.05 -23.03 20.32
CA SER A 161 -0.22 -23.78 20.24
C SER A 161 -1.01 -23.78 21.56
N LEU A 162 -0.34 -23.73 22.72
CA LEU A 162 -1.00 -23.43 24.01
C LEU A 162 -1.70 -22.08 23.95
N GLN A 163 -1.06 -21.06 23.37
CA GLN A 163 -1.59 -19.71 23.36
C GLN A 163 -2.73 -19.53 22.34
N GLU A 164 -2.65 -20.18 21.19
CA GLU A 164 -3.74 -20.30 20.20
C GLU A 164 -4.96 -20.98 20.80
N ARG A 165 -4.77 -22.13 21.48
CA ARG A 165 -5.84 -22.86 22.16
C ARG A 165 -6.56 -21.99 23.19
N ARG A 166 -5.80 -21.28 24.03
CA ARG A 166 -6.40 -20.37 25.04
C ARG A 166 -7.18 -19.22 24.41
N ASN A 167 -6.73 -18.69 23.26
CA ASN A 167 -7.51 -17.69 22.52
C ASN A 167 -8.82 -18.26 21.97
N ALA A 168 -8.82 -19.49 21.45
CA ALA A 168 -10.03 -20.16 21.02
C ALA A 168 -11.00 -20.44 22.19
N GLU A 169 -10.49 -20.87 23.34
CA GLU A 169 -11.28 -21.06 24.56
C GLU A 169 -11.90 -19.74 25.06
N SER A 170 -11.11 -18.66 25.17
CA SER A 170 -11.62 -17.33 25.53
C SER A 170 -12.66 -16.78 24.54
N ALA A 171 -12.45 -16.98 23.23
CA ALA A 171 -13.42 -16.56 22.21
C ALA A 171 -14.75 -17.32 22.32
N ALA A 172 -14.70 -18.64 22.53
CA ALA A 172 -15.90 -19.45 22.76
C ALA A 172 -16.67 -19.04 24.03
N MET A 173 -15.96 -18.59 25.09
CA MET A 173 -16.58 -18.04 26.28
C MET A 173 -17.25 -16.69 26.04
N ILE A 174 -16.66 -15.81 25.22
CA ILE A 174 -17.29 -14.53 24.82
C ILE A 174 -18.60 -14.79 24.07
N ASP A 175 -18.59 -15.68 23.08
CA ASP A 175 -19.78 -16.07 22.32
C ASP A 175 -20.89 -16.65 23.21
N ALA A 176 -20.52 -17.52 24.16
CA ALA A 176 -21.46 -18.06 25.14
C ALA A 176 -22.04 -16.96 26.04
N SER A 177 -21.21 -16.00 26.47
CA SER A 177 -21.63 -14.85 27.29
C SER A 177 -22.58 -13.92 26.52
N ILE A 178 -22.29 -13.61 25.25
CA ILE A 178 -23.16 -12.81 24.37
C ILE A 178 -24.51 -13.48 24.17
N ARG A 179 -24.53 -14.79 23.82
CA ARG A 179 -25.78 -15.56 23.66
C ARG A 179 -26.62 -15.55 24.94
N THR A 180 -26.00 -15.81 26.09
CA THR A 180 -26.68 -15.83 27.40
C THR A 180 -27.25 -14.45 27.75
N SER A 181 -26.48 -13.39 27.52
CA SER A 181 -26.90 -12.00 27.75
C SER A 181 -28.12 -11.63 26.91
N ARG A 182 -28.13 -11.98 25.61
CA ARG A 182 -29.24 -11.73 24.70
C ARG A 182 -30.53 -12.43 25.16
N THR A 183 -30.44 -13.70 25.56
CA THR A 183 -31.60 -14.47 26.04
C THR A 183 -32.21 -13.86 27.32
N LEU A 184 -31.37 -13.47 28.28
CA LEU A 184 -31.84 -12.87 29.53
C LEU A 184 -32.49 -11.48 29.31
N LEU A 185 -31.92 -10.64 28.45
CA LEU A 185 -32.50 -9.32 28.14
C LEU A 185 -33.87 -9.44 27.45
N ILE A 186 -34.03 -10.38 26.51
CA ILE A 186 -35.34 -10.66 25.88
C ILE A 186 -36.35 -11.17 26.92
N GLY A 187 -35.93 -12.04 27.84
CA GLY A 187 -36.77 -12.53 28.93
C GLY A 187 -37.28 -11.42 29.86
N PHE A 188 -36.41 -10.48 30.25
CA PHE A 188 -36.80 -9.32 31.07
C PHE A 188 -37.80 -8.40 30.35
N ALA A 189 -37.63 -8.17 29.05
CA ALA A 189 -38.55 -7.35 28.26
C ALA A 189 -39.96 -7.97 28.19
N LEU A 190 -40.05 -9.29 27.98
CA LEU A 190 -41.33 -10.02 27.97
C LEU A 190 -42.00 -10.03 29.35
N LEU A 191 -41.23 -10.19 30.43
CA LEU A 191 -41.75 -10.16 31.80
C LEU A 191 -42.38 -8.79 32.14
N ALA A 192 -41.71 -7.70 31.75
CA ALA A 192 -42.19 -6.33 31.97
C ALA A 192 -43.53 -6.06 31.24
N LEU A 193 -43.67 -6.53 30.00
CA LEU A 193 -44.93 -6.45 29.23
C LEU A 193 -46.10 -7.15 29.93
N VAL A 194 -45.89 -8.38 30.40
CA VAL A 194 -46.94 -9.16 31.10
C VAL A 194 -47.32 -8.51 32.44
N ALA A 195 -46.33 -8.06 33.22
CA ALA A 195 -46.58 -7.40 34.50
C ALA A 195 -47.37 -6.09 34.34
N GLY A 196 -47.03 -5.27 33.34
CA GLY A 196 -47.74 -4.02 33.03
C GLY A 196 -49.22 -4.25 32.68
N GLY A 197 -49.50 -5.24 31.82
CA GLY A 197 -50.87 -5.59 31.44
C GLY A 197 -51.74 -6.06 32.62
N LEU A 198 -51.18 -6.90 33.51
CA LEU A 198 -51.91 -7.42 34.67
C LEU A 198 -52.27 -6.31 35.68
N LEU A 199 -51.36 -5.37 35.91
CA LEU A 199 -51.56 -4.23 36.80
C LEU A 199 -52.66 -3.27 36.30
N ALA A 200 -52.68 -2.99 34.99
CA ALA A 200 -53.71 -2.15 34.37
C ALA A 200 -55.13 -2.74 34.56
N TRP A 201 -55.28 -4.05 34.40
CA TRP A 201 -56.55 -4.75 34.59
C TRP A 201 -57.05 -4.68 36.05
N LEU A 202 -56.18 -4.92 37.03
CA LEU A 202 -56.53 -4.89 38.46
C LEU A 202 -56.95 -3.50 38.95
N ILE A 203 -56.28 -2.44 38.50
CA ILE A 203 -56.64 -1.06 38.87
C ILE A 203 -58.05 -0.74 38.36
N THR A 204 -58.31 -1.02 37.08
CA THR A 204 -59.59 -0.75 36.38
C THR A 204 -60.79 -1.39 37.10
N ARG A 205 -60.68 -2.68 37.46
CA ARG A 205 -61.73 -3.42 38.18
C ARG A 205 -62.08 -2.82 39.55
N SER A 206 -61.15 -2.08 40.17
CA SER A 206 -61.29 -1.58 41.54
C SER A 206 -61.87 -0.17 41.69
N LEU A 207 -62.15 0.53 40.58
CA LEU A 207 -62.75 1.88 40.56
C LEU A 207 -64.20 1.92 40.05
N VAL A 208 -64.56 1.05 39.09
CA VAL A 208 -65.85 1.16 38.36
C VAL A 208 -67.07 0.67 39.16
N GLY A 209 -66.87 -0.26 40.12
CA GLY A 209 -67.97 -0.88 40.88
C GLY A 209 -68.72 0.04 41.86
N PRO A 210 -68.05 0.83 42.71
CA PRO A 210 -68.73 1.69 43.69
C PRO A 210 -69.57 2.81 43.06
N LEU A 211 -69.08 3.42 41.97
CA LEU A 211 -69.75 4.55 41.29
C LEU A 211 -71.13 4.19 40.72
N ARG A 212 -71.32 2.96 40.22
CA ARG A 212 -72.63 2.52 39.69
C ARG A 212 -73.73 2.53 40.76
N ARG A 213 -73.42 2.14 42.01
CA ARG A 213 -74.43 2.05 43.09
C ARG A 213 -74.94 3.41 43.58
N ALA A 214 -74.17 4.48 43.40
CA ALA A 214 -74.64 5.84 43.69
C ALA A 214 -75.64 6.35 42.64
N MET A 215 -75.51 5.90 41.39
CA MET A 215 -76.43 6.26 40.30
C MET A 215 -77.82 5.60 40.48
N ASP A 216 -77.86 4.38 41.04
CA ASP A 216 -79.11 3.63 41.21
C ASP A 216 -80.07 4.30 42.23
N VAL A 217 -79.53 4.85 43.33
CA VAL A 217 -80.34 5.61 44.33
C VAL A 217 -80.86 6.93 43.74
N SER A 218 -80.04 7.61 42.93
CA SER A 218 -80.46 8.85 42.25
C SER A 218 -81.54 8.62 41.19
N ARG A 219 -81.61 7.42 40.57
CA ARG A 219 -82.67 7.06 39.63
C ARG A 219 -84.02 6.82 40.31
N ALA A 220 -84.02 6.18 41.49
CA ALA A 220 -85.24 5.94 42.25
C ALA A 220 -86.00 7.25 42.58
N ILE A 221 -85.27 8.31 42.91
CA ILE A 221 -85.81 9.63 43.22
C ILE A 221 -86.36 10.35 41.98
N ALA A 222 -85.78 10.15 40.79
CA ALA A 222 -86.24 10.84 39.58
C ALA A 222 -87.66 10.42 39.13
N ASP A 223 -88.07 9.18 39.45
CA ASP A 223 -89.34 8.55 39.04
C ASP A 223 -90.56 8.90 39.94
N GLY A 224 -90.45 9.92 40.80
CA GLY A 224 -91.58 10.36 41.64
C GLY A 224 -91.84 9.52 42.90
N ARG A 225 -90.96 8.55 43.25
CA ARG A 225 -91.11 7.62 44.39
C ARG A 225 -89.86 7.62 45.29
N PHE A 226 -89.84 8.37 46.39
CA PHE A 226 -88.62 8.53 47.21
C PHE A 226 -88.77 7.85 48.60
N ASP A 227 -89.08 6.55 48.64
CA ASP A 227 -89.19 5.77 49.89
C ASP A 227 -88.02 4.77 50.09
N THR A 228 -86.85 5.02 49.47
CA THR A 228 -85.75 4.03 49.40
C THR A 228 -84.73 4.16 50.53
N SER A 229 -84.66 3.13 51.40
CA SER A 229 -83.76 3.12 52.57
C SER A 229 -82.29 2.85 52.22
N VAL A 230 -81.39 3.66 52.77
CA VAL A 230 -79.94 3.52 52.59
C VAL A 230 -79.31 2.53 53.60
N GLY A 231 -78.52 1.58 53.09
CA GLY A 231 -77.80 0.58 53.91
C GLY A 231 -76.64 1.17 54.74
N ARG A 232 -76.14 0.38 55.72
CA ARG A 232 -75.16 0.80 56.75
C ARG A 232 -73.97 1.63 56.20
N PRO A 233 -73.51 2.66 56.93
CA PRO A 233 -72.54 3.63 56.43
C PRO A 233 -71.15 3.02 56.19
N SER A 234 -70.65 3.16 54.95
CA SER A 234 -69.20 3.17 54.72
C SER A 234 -68.65 4.54 55.12
N ARG A 235 -67.38 4.59 55.55
CA ARG A 235 -66.66 5.83 55.91
C ARG A 235 -65.87 6.44 54.75
N ASP A 236 -66.12 5.99 53.53
CA ASP A 236 -65.57 6.55 52.29
C ASP A 236 -66.46 7.66 51.71
N GLU A 237 -65.93 8.38 50.73
CA GLU A 237 -66.58 9.51 50.07
C GLU A 237 -67.91 9.12 49.39
N THR A 238 -68.08 7.83 49.03
CA THR A 238 -69.35 7.30 48.51
C THR A 238 -70.42 7.07 49.59
N GLY A 239 -70.03 6.83 50.85
CA GLY A 239 -70.97 6.66 51.96
C GLY A 239 -71.66 7.96 52.41
N GLN A 240 -70.99 9.11 52.27
CA GLN A 240 -71.56 10.42 52.59
C GLN A 240 -72.63 10.87 51.58
N LEU A 241 -72.48 10.47 50.31
CA LEU A 241 -73.43 10.81 49.24
C LEU A 241 -74.79 10.11 49.42
N LEU A 242 -74.80 8.82 49.77
CA LEU A 242 -76.05 8.09 49.98
C LEU A 242 -76.85 8.62 51.18
N ALA A 243 -76.20 8.99 52.29
CA ALA A 243 -76.87 9.52 53.49
C ALA A 243 -77.69 10.80 53.22
N SER A 244 -77.37 11.54 52.16
CA SER A 244 -78.06 12.78 51.79
C SER A 244 -79.37 12.53 51.02
N MET A 245 -79.50 11.37 50.36
CA MET A 245 -80.69 11.00 49.57
C MET A 245 -81.83 10.46 50.45
N ASP A 246 -81.51 9.85 51.59
CA ASP A 246 -82.46 9.37 52.61
C ASP A 246 -83.32 10.53 53.18
N GLN A 247 -82.76 11.75 53.24
CA GLN A 247 -83.45 12.95 53.73
C GLN A 247 -84.41 13.57 52.69
N MET A 248 -84.11 13.39 51.39
CA MET A 248 -85.04 13.69 50.30
C MET A 248 -86.21 12.71 50.30
N GLY A 249 -86.02 11.49 50.81
CA GLY A 249 -87.10 10.57 51.15
C GLY A 249 -87.96 10.95 52.37
N ALA A 250 -87.62 12.01 53.12
CA ALA A 250 -88.37 12.44 54.31
C ALA A 250 -89.15 13.75 54.12
N ARG A 251 -88.71 14.60 53.19
CA ARG A 251 -89.29 15.93 52.98
C ARG A 251 -90.50 15.89 52.04
N LEU A 252 -90.81 14.71 51.47
CA LEU A 252 -91.31 14.68 50.12
C LEU A 252 -92.68 15.44 50.02
N ARG A 253 -93.89 15.00 50.42
CA ARG A 253 -95.19 15.58 50.02
C ARG A 253 -95.53 16.99 50.52
N SER A 254 -94.57 17.75 51.06
CA SER A 254 -94.49 19.19 50.75
C SER A 254 -94.80 19.47 49.27
N PHE A 255 -94.53 18.51 48.36
CA PHE A 255 -95.02 18.35 46.98
C PHE A 255 -95.69 19.59 46.41
N SER A 256 -96.94 19.86 46.76
CA SER A 256 -97.70 20.94 46.13
C SER A 256 -97.01 22.31 46.22
N ALA A 257 -96.32 22.60 47.32
CA ALA A 257 -95.50 23.82 47.47
C ALA A 257 -94.26 23.76 46.56
N ALA A 258 -93.58 22.61 46.56
CA ALA A 258 -92.49 22.33 45.64
C ALA A 258 -92.94 22.20 44.16
N GLN A 259 -94.24 22.20 43.80
CA GLN A 259 -94.67 22.15 42.39
C GLN A 259 -94.55 23.51 41.74
N GLN A 260 -94.93 24.54 42.49
CA GLN A 260 -94.83 25.94 42.06
C GLN A 260 -93.39 26.46 42.20
N ASP A 261 -92.66 26.03 43.24
CA ASP A 261 -91.22 26.27 43.34
C ASP A 261 -90.46 25.53 42.22
N MET A 262 -90.82 24.29 41.87
CA MET A 262 -90.25 23.59 40.69
C MET A 262 -90.47 24.38 39.41
N ALA A 263 -91.69 24.83 39.11
CA ALA A 263 -91.97 25.60 37.90
C ALA A 263 -91.15 26.91 37.86
N HIS A 264 -91.15 27.68 38.95
CA HIS A 264 -90.40 28.93 39.03
C HIS A 264 -88.88 28.75 38.96
N ARG A 265 -88.34 27.73 39.63
CA ARG A 265 -86.92 27.36 39.57
C ARG A 265 -86.51 26.81 38.21
N HIS A 266 -87.39 26.11 37.50
CA HIS A 266 -87.13 25.62 36.15
C HIS A 266 -87.08 26.76 35.14
N ASP A 267 -87.95 27.77 35.24
CA ASP A 267 -87.87 29.01 34.44
C ASP A 267 -86.60 29.84 34.74
N LEU A 268 -86.03 29.70 35.95
CA LEU A 268 -84.74 30.29 36.34
C LEU A 268 -83.51 29.39 36.05
N GLY A 269 -83.72 28.17 35.52
CA GLY A 269 -82.66 27.27 35.05
C GLY A 269 -82.29 26.08 35.95
N GLU A 270 -82.89 25.92 37.14
CA GLU A 270 -82.58 24.84 38.08
C GLU A 270 -83.42 23.56 37.82
N LEU A 271 -83.29 23.01 36.59
CA LEU A 271 -84.10 21.89 36.06
C LEU A 271 -84.01 20.56 36.85
N ALA A 272 -82.99 20.42 37.70
CA ALA A 272 -82.81 19.28 38.60
C ALA A 272 -83.71 19.33 39.84
N TYR A 273 -84.28 20.49 40.17
CA TYR A 273 -85.23 20.61 41.26
C TYR A 273 -86.41 19.67 41.01
N ARG A 274 -86.73 18.83 41.99
CA ARG A 274 -87.90 17.97 41.96
C ARG A 274 -88.82 18.35 43.09
N ILE A 275 -90.08 18.36 42.72
CA ILE A 275 -91.19 18.20 43.64
C ILE A 275 -90.98 16.91 44.44
N ASP A 276 -91.50 16.85 45.64
CA ASP A 276 -91.10 15.91 46.68
C ASP A 276 -92.43 15.21 47.21
N ALA A 277 -92.59 13.88 47.47
CA ALA A 277 -93.70 13.03 48.06
C ALA A 277 -93.66 12.15 49.42
N SER A 278 -93.01 12.45 50.58
CA SER A 278 -93.27 11.88 51.95
C SER A 278 -93.89 12.73 53.11
N ALA A 279 -93.95 14.09 53.09
CA ALA A 279 -94.78 14.90 54.03
C ALA A 279 -96.31 14.90 53.72
N PHE A 280 -96.98 16.02 53.36
CA PHE A 280 -98.46 16.12 53.12
C PHE A 280 -99.12 14.95 52.28
N PRO A 281 -99.68 13.92 52.92
CA PRO A 281 -100.18 12.66 52.32
C PRO A 281 -101.13 12.76 51.10
N GLY A 282 -101.40 11.62 50.46
CA GLY A 282 -102.53 11.48 49.52
C GLY A 282 -102.18 11.80 48.06
N ASP A 283 -103.14 12.31 47.30
CA ASP A 283 -103.03 12.44 45.84
C ASP A 283 -102.02 13.47 45.34
N PHE A 284 -101.45 14.31 46.21
CA PHE A 284 -100.18 14.98 45.90
C PHE A 284 -99.14 13.95 45.51
N GLY A 285 -99.01 12.89 46.34
CA GLY A 285 -98.29 11.64 46.08
C GLY A 285 -98.41 11.10 44.66
N ARG A 286 -99.58 11.21 44.04
CA ARG A 286 -99.89 10.73 42.68
C ARG A 286 -99.84 11.81 41.60
N ILE A 287 -100.17 13.05 41.92
CA ILE A 287 -100.29 14.17 40.98
C ILE A 287 -98.94 14.82 40.77
N ALA A 288 -98.12 14.89 41.80
CA ALA A 288 -96.76 15.37 41.67
C ALA A 288 -95.75 14.22 41.50
N ALA A 289 -96.13 12.95 41.71
CA ALA A 289 -95.48 11.84 41.01
C ALA A 289 -95.95 11.80 39.54
N GLY A 290 -97.18 12.22 39.23
CA GLY A 290 -97.71 12.38 37.88
C GLY A 290 -97.08 13.56 37.15
N THR A 291 -96.76 14.66 37.84
CA THR A 291 -96.02 15.82 37.33
C THR A 291 -94.53 15.53 37.37
N ASN A 292 -93.96 14.87 38.39
CA ASN A 292 -92.60 14.32 38.27
C ASN A 292 -92.52 13.20 37.22
N ALA A 293 -93.62 12.58 36.78
CA ALA A 293 -93.64 11.63 35.67
C ALA A 293 -94.09 12.26 34.34
N LEU A 294 -94.64 13.48 34.33
CA LEU A 294 -94.94 14.25 33.10
C LEU A 294 -93.79 15.20 32.80
N VAL A 295 -93.37 16.01 33.77
CA VAL A 295 -92.13 16.80 33.79
C VAL A 295 -90.92 15.89 33.92
N GLY A 296 -91.01 14.70 34.52
CA GLY A 296 -89.92 13.70 34.43
C GLY A 296 -90.13 12.62 33.36
N SER A 297 -91.26 12.54 32.64
CA SER A 297 -91.26 11.95 31.28
C SER A 297 -90.72 12.95 30.28
N SER A 298 -91.01 14.24 30.45
CA SER A 298 -90.47 15.31 29.61
C SER A 298 -89.01 15.57 29.94
N ILE A 299 -88.58 15.47 31.21
CA ILE A 299 -87.17 15.53 31.59
C ILE A 299 -86.52 14.16 31.44
N ALA A 300 -87.14 12.99 31.61
CA ALA A 300 -86.50 11.75 31.13
C ALA A 300 -86.42 11.72 29.60
N LEU A 301 -87.33 12.36 28.86
CA LEU A 301 -87.20 12.56 27.42
C LEU A 301 -86.10 13.58 27.12
N THR A 302 -86.06 14.73 27.78
CA THR A 302 -84.99 15.74 27.59
C THR A 302 -83.64 15.22 28.09
N GLN A 303 -83.62 14.34 29.10
CA GLN A 303 -82.42 13.71 29.68
C GLN A 303 -82.01 12.49 28.85
N LYS A 304 -82.92 11.72 28.25
CA LYS A 304 -82.62 10.69 27.24
C LYS A 304 -82.19 11.35 25.93
N ILE A 305 -82.76 12.49 25.54
CA ILE A 305 -82.24 13.34 24.46
C ILE A 305 -80.87 13.89 24.84
N ILE A 306 -80.65 14.42 26.06
CA ILE A 306 -79.33 14.91 26.51
C ILE A 306 -78.33 13.77 26.64
N ASP A 307 -78.74 12.56 27.04
CA ASP A 307 -77.85 11.40 27.19
C ASP A 307 -77.51 10.84 25.80
N VAL A 308 -78.47 10.74 24.87
CA VAL A 308 -78.23 10.42 23.45
C VAL A 308 -77.40 11.52 22.77
N VAL A 309 -77.66 12.81 23.01
CA VAL A 309 -76.84 13.93 22.52
C VAL A 309 -75.46 13.93 23.17
N ARG A 310 -75.32 13.54 24.44
CA ARG A 310 -74.02 13.39 25.12
C ARG A 310 -73.23 12.24 24.51
N ASN A 311 -73.88 11.11 24.25
CA ASN A 311 -73.31 9.97 23.54
C ASN A 311 -72.85 10.41 22.14
N TYR A 312 -73.71 11.08 21.37
CA TYR A 312 -73.37 11.63 20.05
C TYR A 312 -72.22 12.65 20.11
N ALA A 313 -72.19 13.51 21.13
CA ALA A 313 -71.15 14.52 21.34
C ALA A 313 -69.80 13.92 21.75
N VAL A 314 -69.77 12.72 22.32
CA VAL A 314 -68.53 11.93 22.53
C VAL A 314 -68.28 10.90 21.41
N GLY A 315 -69.09 10.89 20.36
CA GLY A 315 -68.94 10.06 19.16
C GLY A 315 -69.63 8.68 19.20
N ASP A 316 -70.34 8.34 20.28
CA ASP A 316 -71.13 7.11 20.36
C ASP A 316 -72.52 7.32 19.74
N LEU A 317 -72.67 6.83 18.51
CA LEU A 317 -73.92 6.89 17.73
C LEU A 317 -74.69 5.56 17.78
N ALA A 318 -74.40 4.64 18.71
CA ALA A 318 -75.07 3.33 18.74
C ALA A 318 -76.55 3.42 19.13
N GLU A 319 -76.89 4.26 20.11
CA GLU A 319 -78.26 4.41 20.61
C GLU A 319 -79.14 5.20 19.62
N ASP A 320 -80.39 4.79 19.45
CA ASP A 320 -81.42 5.54 18.73
C ASP A 320 -82.43 6.12 19.72
N LEU A 321 -82.91 7.33 19.45
CA LEU A 321 -84.08 7.82 20.17
C LEU A 321 -85.31 7.03 19.71
N GLU A 322 -85.92 6.33 20.66
CA GLU A 322 -87.13 5.53 20.50
C GLU A 322 -88.25 6.29 19.75
N ALA A 323 -89.09 5.58 18.99
CA ALA A 323 -90.13 6.19 18.17
C ALA A 323 -91.26 6.80 19.02
N LEU A 324 -91.31 8.13 19.11
CA LEU A 324 -92.28 8.84 19.95
C LEU A 324 -93.58 9.14 19.18
N PRO A 325 -94.77 8.93 19.79
CA PRO A 325 -96.05 9.17 19.13
C PRO A 325 -96.49 10.65 19.15
N GLY A 326 -97.32 11.03 18.18
CA GLY A 326 -97.92 12.37 18.08
C GLY A 326 -96.89 13.48 17.82
N ASP A 327 -97.13 14.68 18.35
CA ASP A 327 -96.25 15.84 18.16
C ASP A 327 -94.80 15.61 18.62
N LYS A 328 -94.58 14.65 19.54
CA LYS A 328 -93.24 14.27 20.02
C LYS A 328 -92.40 13.55 18.95
N ALA A 329 -93.01 13.01 17.89
CA ALA A 329 -92.31 12.37 16.78
C ALA A 329 -91.26 13.29 16.12
N ARG A 330 -91.52 14.61 16.13
CA ARG A 330 -90.60 15.63 15.59
C ARG A 330 -89.24 15.66 16.30
N PHE A 331 -89.18 15.28 17.58
CA PHE A 331 -87.89 15.13 18.28
C PHE A 331 -87.13 13.88 17.83
N THR A 332 -87.82 12.75 17.63
CA THR A 332 -87.22 11.54 17.05
C THR A 332 -86.71 11.80 15.63
N GLU A 333 -87.49 12.47 14.79
CA GLU A 333 -87.12 12.84 13.42
C GLU A 333 -85.88 13.75 13.39
N ALA A 334 -85.88 14.84 14.17
CA ALA A 334 -84.72 15.75 14.25
C ALA A 334 -83.46 15.07 14.80
N MET A 335 -83.60 14.19 15.81
CA MET A 335 -82.50 13.40 16.36
C MET A 335 -81.98 12.34 15.39
N ALA A 336 -82.86 11.72 14.58
CA ALA A 336 -82.47 10.77 13.54
C ALA A 336 -81.70 11.46 12.41
N ILE A 337 -82.16 12.64 11.94
CA ILE A 337 -81.44 13.45 10.95
C ILE A 337 -80.07 13.88 11.51
N THR A 338 -80.00 14.30 12.77
CA THR A 338 -78.73 14.65 13.43
C THR A 338 -77.80 13.44 13.54
N LYS A 339 -78.30 12.27 13.95
CA LYS A 339 -77.55 11.01 13.97
C LYS A 339 -77.02 10.65 12.59
N GLN A 340 -77.87 10.72 11.56
CA GLN A 340 -77.52 10.38 10.19
C GLN A 340 -76.39 11.27 9.67
N ASN A 341 -76.47 12.58 9.90
CA ASN A 341 -75.44 13.53 9.48
C ASN A 341 -74.11 13.30 10.24
N LEU A 342 -74.17 13.08 11.56
CA LEU A 342 -72.98 12.75 12.38
C LEU A 342 -72.35 11.40 11.99
N ALA A 343 -73.16 10.39 11.66
CA ALA A 343 -72.70 9.09 11.21
C ALA A 343 -72.07 9.17 9.81
N ALA A 344 -72.70 9.93 8.89
CA ALA A 344 -72.19 10.13 7.54
C ALA A 344 -70.84 10.86 7.54
N ILE A 345 -70.70 11.95 8.32
CA ILE A 345 -69.44 12.69 8.39
C ILE A 345 -68.34 11.87 9.08
N ASN A 346 -68.65 11.16 10.17
CA ASN A 346 -67.70 10.26 10.82
C ASN A 346 -67.26 9.11 9.88
N GLY A 347 -68.18 8.57 9.09
CA GLY A 347 -67.88 7.56 8.07
C GLY A 347 -66.94 8.07 6.96
N GLN A 348 -67.07 9.33 6.53
CA GLN A 348 -66.15 9.94 5.56
C GLN A 348 -64.77 10.18 6.20
N ILE A 349 -64.71 10.71 7.43
CA ILE A 349 -63.44 10.89 8.17
C ILE A 349 -62.74 9.54 8.35
N HIS A 350 -63.45 8.52 8.82
CA HIS A 350 -62.88 7.20 9.06
C HIS A 350 -62.38 6.55 7.77
N ARG A 351 -63.08 6.73 6.64
CA ARG A 351 -62.63 6.24 5.32
C ARG A 351 -61.34 6.92 4.88
N LEU A 352 -61.27 8.26 4.92
CA LEU A 352 -60.07 9.00 4.53
C LEU A 352 -58.89 8.73 5.45
N ALA A 353 -59.12 8.68 6.77
CA ALA A 353 -58.08 8.33 7.75
C ALA A 353 -57.56 6.89 7.57
N SER A 354 -58.44 5.94 7.23
CA SER A 354 -58.03 4.55 6.94
C SER A 354 -57.25 4.44 5.64
N ALA A 355 -57.65 5.20 4.60
CA ALA A 355 -56.90 5.27 3.34
C ALA A 355 -55.50 5.86 3.55
N ALA A 356 -55.40 7.00 4.24
CA ALA A 356 -54.13 7.62 4.61
C ALA A 356 -53.24 6.69 5.47
N ALA A 357 -53.83 5.97 6.42
CA ALA A 357 -53.11 4.98 7.24
C ALA A 357 -52.63 3.75 6.44
N ALA A 358 -53.31 3.42 5.34
CA ALA A 358 -52.89 2.41 4.36
C ALA A 358 -51.93 2.97 3.28
N GLY A 359 -51.64 4.27 3.29
CA GLY A 359 -50.78 4.96 2.32
C GLY A 359 -51.48 5.40 1.03
N ASP A 360 -52.79 5.20 0.90
CA ASP A 360 -53.59 5.69 -0.23
C ASP A 360 -54.06 7.13 0.05
N PHE A 361 -53.26 8.09 -0.40
CA PHE A 361 -53.58 9.51 -0.34
C PHE A 361 -54.39 10.00 -1.54
N SER A 362 -54.74 9.14 -2.51
CA SER A 362 -55.50 9.51 -3.71
C SER A 362 -57.00 9.68 -3.45
N GLN A 363 -57.51 9.07 -2.38
CA GLN A 363 -58.93 9.12 -2.00
C GLN A 363 -59.40 10.54 -1.67
N ARG A 364 -60.66 10.83 -2.01
CA ARG A 364 -61.33 12.10 -1.67
C ARG A 364 -62.71 11.81 -1.05
N GLY A 365 -63.07 12.57 -0.02
CA GLY A 365 -64.37 12.55 0.62
C GLY A 365 -65.37 13.38 -0.18
N ASP A 366 -66.65 12.99 -0.11
CA ASP A 366 -67.72 13.70 -0.79
C ASP A 366 -68.14 14.94 0.00
N ALA A 367 -67.62 16.10 -0.40
CA ALA A 367 -68.00 17.40 0.17
C ALA A 367 -69.37 17.89 -0.30
N GLY A 368 -69.92 17.34 -1.40
CA GLY A 368 -71.21 17.73 -1.95
C GLY A 368 -72.40 17.17 -1.15
N ALA A 369 -72.17 16.11 -0.38
CA ALA A 369 -73.16 15.50 0.51
C ALA A 369 -73.39 16.25 1.84
N PHE A 370 -72.72 17.40 2.07
CA PHE A 370 -72.79 18.15 3.32
C PHE A 370 -72.92 19.66 3.07
N ASP A 371 -73.42 20.37 4.08
CA ASP A 371 -73.53 21.83 4.10
C ASP A 371 -72.65 22.45 5.21
N HIS A 372 -72.41 23.77 5.09
CA HIS A 372 -71.72 24.59 6.10
C HIS A 372 -70.39 23.98 6.61
N GLU A 373 -70.17 23.90 7.92
CA GLU A 373 -68.90 23.47 8.52
C GLU A 373 -68.51 22.03 8.18
N PHE A 374 -69.47 21.11 8.04
CA PHE A 374 -69.17 19.72 7.68
C PHE A 374 -68.60 19.61 6.26
N LYS A 375 -69.10 20.43 5.33
CA LYS A 375 -68.52 20.57 3.99
C LYS A 375 -67.09 21.12 4.03
N VAL A 376 -66.89 22.23 4.75
CA VAL A 376 -65.56 22.86 4.90
C VAL A 376 -64.55 21.88 5.53
N MET A 377 -64.98 21.03 6.46
CA MET A 377 -64.12 20.00 7.06
C MET A 377 -63.70 18.92 6.03
N ILE A 378 -64.61 18.43 5.18
CA ILE A 378 -64.25 17.48 4.11
C ILE A 378 -63.36 18.15 3.05
N GLU A 379 -63.62 19.40 2.69
CA GLU A 379 -62.76 20.16 1.76
C GLU A 379 -61.33 20.33 2.31
N ARG A 380 -61.18 20.61 3.61
CA ARG A 380 -59.87 20.66 4.29
C ARG A 380 -59.18 19.30 4.36
N LEU A 381 -59.90 18.21 4.63
CA LEU A 381 -59.36 16.86 4.59
C LEU A 381 -58.93 16.47 3.18
N ASN A 382 -59.73 16.77 2.16
CA ASN A 382 -59.37 16.56 0.75
C ASN A 382 -58.12 17.35 0.36
N THR A 383 -57.99 18.59 0.83
CA THR A 383 -56.80 19.42 0.59
C THR A 383 -55.56 18.80 1.25
N MET A 384 -55.67 18.30 2.48
CA MET A 384 -54.59 17.60 3.20
C MET A 384 -54.17 16.32 2.47
N MET A 385 -55.13 15.51 2.00
CA MET A 385 -54.89 14.30 1.21
C MET A 385 -54.16 14.67 -0.08
N GLN A 386 -54.66 15.66 -0.84
CA GLN A 386 -54.08 16.10 -2.11
C GLN A 386 -52.63 16.62 -1.98
N ILE A 387 -52.33 17.43 -0.96
CA ILE A 387 -50.96 17.92 -0.73
C ILE A 387 -50.02 16.75 -0.37
N SER A 388 -50.50 15.79 0.41
CA SER A 388 -49.70 14.62 0.80
C SER A 388 -49.44 13.67 -0.38
N ASP A 389 -50.47 13.41 -1.17
CA ASP A 389 -50.46 12.60 -2.40
C ASP A 389 -49.43 13.10 -3.41
N GLU A 390 -49.51 14.40 -3.76
CA GLU A 390 -48.61 15.02 -4.74
C GLU A 390 -47.14 15.01 -4.27
N ASN A 391 -46.89 15.35 -3.00
CA ASN A 391 -45.52 15.41 -2.47
C ASN A 391 -44.88 14.01 -2.40
N LEU A 392 -45.64 13.00 -1.99
CA LEU A 392 -45.16 11.61 -1.93
C LEU A 392 -44.97 11.02 -3.33
N ARG A 393 -45.84 11.36 -4.29
CA ARG A 393 -45.69 10.99 -5.71
C ARG A 393 -44.39 11.53 -6.30
N GLN A 394 -44.11 12.83 -6.13
CA GLN A 394 -42.86 13.42 -6.63
C GLN A 394 -41.61 12.81 -5.99
N LEU A 395 -41.63 12.51 -4.68
CA LEU A 395 -40.52 11.79 -4.03
C LEU A 395 -40.35 10.39 -4.64
N SER A 396 -41.44 9.66 -4.86
CA SER A 396 -41.39 8.33 -5.49
C SER A 396 -40.87 8.39 -6.92
N GLU A 397 -41.18 9.43 -7.68
CA GLU A 397 -40.68 9.66 -9.04
C GLU A 397 -39.17 9.96 -9.03
N LEU A 398 -38.71 10.81 -8.11
CA LEU A 398 -37.28 11.09 -7.90
C LEU A 398 -36.50 9.81 -7.51
N LEU A 399 -36.99 9.03 -6.54
CA LEU A 399 -36.34 7.79 -6.12
C LEU A 399 -36.29 6.76 -7.25
N LYS A 400 -37.34 6.69 -8.08
CA LYS A 400 -37.37 5.84 -9.28
C LYS A 400 -36.39 6.31 -10.34
N ALA A 401 -36.23 7.63 -10.54
CA ALA A 401 -35.23 8.20 -11.43
C ALA A 401 -33.81 7.79 -10.98
N ILE A 402 -33.46 8.04 -9.71
CA ILE A 402 -32.16 7.65 -9.11
C ILE A 402 -31.90 6.14 -9.28
N ALA A 403 -32.90 5.30 -8.98
CA ALA A 403 -32.77 3.84 -9.13
C ALA A 403 -32.57 3.39 -10.59
N SER A 404 -33.08 4.16 -11.57
CA SER A 404 -32.81 3.93 -13.00
C SER A 404 -31.51 4.56 -13.50
N GLY A 405 -30.74 5.21 -12.63
CA GLY A 405 -29.51 5.94 -12.96
C GLY A 405 -29.74 7.37 -13.46
N ASP A 406 -30.97 7.86 -13.51
CA ASP A 406 -31.26 9.23 -13.91
C ASP A 406 -31.08 10.20 -12.73
N LEU A 407 -29.95 10.90 -12.73
CA LEU A 407 -29.59 11.93 -11.75
C LEU A 407 -29.89 13.34 -12.29
N THR A 408 -30.71 13.47 -13.33
CA THR A 408 -31.16 14.77 -13.87
C THR A 408 -32.41 15.29 -13.16
N VAL A 409 -33.29 14.38 -12.73
CA VAL A 409 -34.58 14.70 -12.08
C VAL A 409 -34.37 15.38 -10.72
N ARG A 410 -35.20 16.37 -10.41
CA ARG A 410 -35.26 17.06 -9.11
C ARG A 410 -36.73 17.18 -8.68
N MET A 411 -36.97 17.29 -7.37
CA MET A 411 -38.27 17.70 -6.86
C MET A 411 -38.40 19.22 -6.95
N GLU A 412 -39.44 19.71 -7.63
CA GLU A 412 -39.66 21.13 -7.94
C GLU A 412 -41.03 21.60 -7.44
N GLY A 413 -41.11 22.84 -6.94
CA GLY A 413 -42.34 23.43 -6.43
C GLY A 413 -42.23 24.06 -5.04
N GLU A 414 -43.32 24.67 -4.59
CA GLU A 414 -43.45 25.33 -3.29
C GLU A 414 -43.97 24.38 -2.20
N PHE A 415 -43.04 23.62 -1.61
CA PHE A 415 -43.33 22.77 -0.46
C PHE A 415 -43.25 23.57 0.85
N GLN A 416 -43.89 23.07 1.90
CA GLN A 416 -43.91 23.70 3.22
C GLN A 416 -43.56 22.68 4.33
N GLY A 417 -42.97 23.17 5.43
CA GLY A 417 -42.72 22.38 6.63
C GLY A 417 -41.81 21.16 6.43
N VAL A 418 -42.32 19.96 6.69
CA VAL A 418 -41.55 18.70 6.54
C VAL A 418 -41.29 18.39 5.06
N PHE A 419 -42.25 18.66 4.17
CA PHE A 419 -42.10 18.37 2.75
C PHE A 419 -41.04 19.26 2.08
N ALA A 420 -40.85 20.49 2.56
CA ALA A 420 -39.78 21.38 2.09
C ALA A 420 -38.39 20.80 2.41
N ARG A 421 -38.17 20.38 3.65
CA ARG A 421 -36.92 19.71 4.05
C ARG A 421 -36.70 18.41 3.27
N MET A 422 -37.76 17.61 3.09
CA MET A 422 -37.70 16.38 2.29
C MET A 422 -37.28 16.64 0.83
N ARG A 423 -37.82 17.68 0.18
CA ARG A 423 -37.34 18.14 -1.15
C ARG A 423 -35.86 18.50 -1.09
N ASP A 424 -35.47 19.32 -0.13
CA ASP A 424 -34.11 19.87 -0.03
C ASP A 424 -33.08 18.75 0.22
N ASP A 425 -33.32 17.89 1.20
CA ASP A 425 -32.48 16.72 1.52
C ASP A 425 -32.36 15.76 0.32
N ALA A 426 -33.47 15.49 -0.38
CA ALA A 426 -33.47 14.62 -1.55
C ALA A 426 -32.71 15.25 -2.74
N ASN A 427 -32.95 16.52 -3.05
CA ASN A 427 -32.23 17.25 -4.10
C ASN A 427 -30.73 17.40 -3.77
N THR A 428 -30.37 17.61 -2.51
CA THR A 428 -28.97 17.61 -2.03
C THR A 428 -28.32 16.25 -2.23
N THR A 429 -29.03 15.16 -1.91
CA THR A 429 -28.56 13.79 -2.15
C THR A 429 -28.29 13.53 -3.63
N VAL A 430 -29.20 13.93 -4.53
CA VAL A 430 -28.97 13.79 -5.98
C VAL A 430 -27.82 14.67 -6.45
N GLY A 431 -27.67 15.89 -5.91
CA GLY A 431 -26.54 16.77 -6.18
C GLY A 431 -25.19 16.16 -5.79
N GLN A 432 -25.09 15.57 -4.59
CA GLN A 432 -23.89 14.87 -4.13
C GLN A 432 -23.54 13.66 -5.01
N LEU A 433 -24.53 12.82 -5.33
CA LEU A 433 -24.33 11.69 -6.25
C LEU A 433 -23.90 12.15 -7.65
N THR A 434 -24.51 13.22 -8.18
CA THR A 434 -24.12 13.83 -9.46
C THR A 434 -22.65 14.26 -9.44
N GLY A 435 -22.21 14.92 -8.37
CA GLY A 435 -20.82 15.38 -8.20
C GLY A 435 -19.80 14.24 -8.06
N ILE A 436 -20.15 13.18 -7.31
CA ILE A 436 -19.29 11.99 -7.15
C ILE A 436 -19.13 11.27 -8.50
N ILE A 437 -20.23 10.98 -9.20
CA ILE A 437 -20.19 10.29 -10.48
C ILE A 437 -19.46 11.12 -11.55
N GLY A 438 -19.67 12.45 -11.58
CA GLY A 438 -18.91 13.35 -12.46
C GLY A 438 -17.41 13.36 -12.16
N SER A 439 -17.02 13.35 -10.88
CA SER A 439 -15.62 13.25 -10.46
C SER A 439 -14.98 11.92 -10.90
N ILE A 440 -15.72 10.81 -10.82
CA ILE A 440 -15.27 9.49 -11.29
C ILE A 440 -15.13 9.48 -12.82
N GLN A 441 -16.03 10.10 -13.58
CA GLN A 441 -15.90 10.23 -15.04
C GLN A 441 -14.63 10.99 -15.44
N VAL A 442 -14.34 12.12 -14.78
CA VAL A 442 -13.11 12.88 -15.02
C VAL A 442 -11.87 12.07 -14.66
N ALA A 443 -11.85 11.43 -13.48
CA ALA A 443 -10.72 10.62 -13.03
C ALA A 443 -10.46 9.42 -13.96
N ALA A 444 -11.49 8.69 -14.38
CA ALA A 444 -11.36 7.59 -15.32
C ALA A 444 -10.84 8.06 -16.69
N GLY A 445 -11.30 9.21 -17.19
CA GLY A 445 -10.77 9.83 -18.41
C GLY A 445 -9.28 10.19 -18.28
N SER A 446 -8.86 10.78 -17.16
CA SER A 446 -7.45 11.08 -16.89
C SER A 446 -6.58 9.83 -16.79
N ILE A 447 -7.05 8.76 -16.12
CA ILE A 447 -6.33 7.48 -16.03
C ILE A 447 -6.20 6.85 -17.42
N ASN A 448 -7.24 6.90 -18.25
CA ASN A 448 -7.19 6.37 -19.62
C ASN A 448 -6.14 7.10 -20.46
N THR A 449 -6.10 8.44 -20.42
CA THR A 449 -5.08 9.22 -21.15
C THR A 449 -3.67 8.89 -20.66
N ALA A 450 -3.45 8.85 -19.34
CA ALA A 450 -2.16 8.51 -18.77
C ALA A 450 -1.71 7.07 -19.11
N ALA A 451 -2.63 6.11 -19.11
CA ALA A 451 -2.36 4.73 -19.51
C ALA A 451 -1.91 4.63 -20.98
N VAL A 452 -2.57 5.35 -21.89
CA VAL A 452 -2.19 5.42 -23.31
C VAL A 452 -0.83 6.11 -23.49
N GLU A 453 -0.54 7.18 -22.76
CA GLU A 453 0.77 7.85 -22.78
C GLU A 453 1.89 6.93 -22.26
N ILE A 454 1.67 6.20 -21.16
CA ILE A 454 2.62 5.21 -20.64
C ILE A 454 2.83 4.08 -21.64
N ALA A 455 1.76 3.53 -22.23
CA ALA A 455 1.87 2.48 -23.24
C ALA A 455 2.66 2.97 -24.47
N SER A 456 2.47 4.22 -24.92
CA SER A 456 3.26 4.81 -25.99
C SER A 456 4.72 5.00 -25.60
N GLY A 457 5.00 5.47 -24.38
CA GLY A 457 6.36 5.64 -23.86
C GLY A 457 7.12 4.32 -23.73
N ASN A 458 6.46 3.26 -23.29
CA ASN A 458 7.05 1.92 -23.20
C ASN A 458 7.35 1.33 -24.59
N ASN A 459 6.53 1.61 -25.62
CA ASN A 459 6.86 1.20 -27.00
C ASN A 459 8.13 1.91 -27.54
N ASP A 460 8.36 3.17 -27.19
CA ASP A 460 9.63 3.86 -27.52
C ASP A 460 10.81 3.25 -26.74
N LEU A 461 10.60 2.97 -25.45
CA LEU A 461 11.62 2.32 -24.61
C LEU A 461 11.96 0.90 -25.10
N SER A 462 10.99 0.13 -25.60
CA SER A 462 11.21 -1.18 -26.24
C SER A 462 12.18 -1.05 -27.40
N ARG A 463 11.86 -0.18 -28.38
CA ARG A 463 12.71 0.05 -29.57
C ARG A 463 14.11 0.52 -29.20
N ARG A 464 14.23 1.37 -28.18
CA ARG A 464 15.53 1.84 -27.69
C ARG A 464 16.32 0.73 -27.00
N THR A 465 15.65 -0.18 -26.30
CA THR A 465 16.26 -1.36 -25.65
C THR A 465 16.69 -2.38 -26.71
N GLU A 466 15.86 -2.66 -27.71
CA GLU A 466 16.19 -3.47 -28.89
C GLU A 466 17.40 -2.91 -29.65
N GLN A 467 17.44 -1.60 -29.91
CA GLN A 467 18.58 -0.94 -30.54
C GLN A 467 19.84 -0.98 -29.65
N GLN A 468 19.68 -0.87 -28.33
CA GLN A 468 20.79 -0.98 -27.38
C GLN A 468 21.37 -2.40 -27.37
N ALA A 469 20.54 -3.44 -27.41
CA ALA A 469 20.98 -4.83 -27.54
C ALA A 469 21.79 -5.03 -28.84
N ALA A 470 21.28 -4.57 -29.98
CA ALA A 470 22.01 -4.65 -31.25
C ALA A 470 23.38 -3.91 -31.21
N ASN A 471 23.44 -2.74 -30.57
CA ASN A 471 24.69 -2.00 -30.39
C ASN A 471 25.66 -2.72 -29.43
N LEU A 472 25.15 -3.45 -28.43
CA LEU A 472 25.96 -4.26 -27.51
C LEU A 472 26.50 -5.52 -28.20
N GLU A 473 25.73 -6.16 -29.08
CA GLU A 473 26.21 -7.26 -29.93
C GLU A 473 27.36 -6.80 -30.85
N GLU A 474 27.21 -5.65 -31.53
CA GLU A 474 28.27 -5.07 -32.37
C GLU A 474 29.52 -4.70 -31.54
N THR A 475 29.31 -4.18 -30.33
CA THR A 475 30.40 -3.86 -29.40
C THR A 475 31.11 -5.13 -28.92
N ALA A 476 30.39 -6.20 -28.59
CA ALA A 476 30.95 -7.47 -28.17
C ALA A 476 31.78 -8.13 -29.30
N ALA A 477 31.25 -8.16 -30.52
CA ALA A 477 31.99 -8.66 -31.69
C ALA A 477 33.27 -7.85 -31.96
N SER A 478 33.20 -6.52 -31.86
CA SER A 478 34.37 -5.64 -31.98
C SER A 478 35.40 -5.90 -30.87
N MET A 479 34.95 -6.21 -29.66
CA MET A 479 35.81 -6.55 -28.52
C MET A 479 36.49 -7.91 -28.70
N GLU A 480 35.84 -8.91 -29.29
CA GLU A 480 36.48 -10.18 -29.67
C GLU A 480 37.57 -9.97 -30.73
N GLU A 481 37.30 -9.17 -31.77
CA GLU A 481 38.29 -8.84 -32.81
C GLU A 481 39.50 -8.07 -32.24
N LEU A 482 39.25 -7.10 -31.35
CA LEU A 482 40.30 -6.37 -30.63
C LEU A 482 41.12 -7.30 -29.72
N THR A 483 40.47 -8.20 -28.97
CA THR A 483 41.14 -9.20 -28.12
C THR A 483 42.06 -10.09 -28.96
N SER A 484 41.55 -10.59 -30.09
CA SER A 484 42.31 -11.40 -31.04
C SER A 484 43.53 -10.64 -31.57
N THR A 485 43.33 -9.39 -32.00
CA THR A 485 44.39 -8.53 -32.57
C THR A 485 45.47 -8.20 -31.52
N VAL A 486 45.09 -7.85 -30.29
CA VAL A 486 46.04 -7.56 -29.20
C VAL A 486 46.82 -8.80 -28.80
N ARG A 487 46.16 -9.97 -28.71
CA ARG A 487 46.83 -11.25 -28.47
C ARG A 487 47.81 -11.61 -29.59
N GLN A 488 47.43 -11.35 -30.85
CA GLN A 488 48.31 -11.58 -31.99
C GLN A 488 49.52 -10.62 -31.99
N ASN A 489 49.33 -9.36 -31.61
CA ASN A 489 50.42 -8.38 -31.46
C ASN A 489 51.40 -8.78 -30.34
N ALA A 490 50.91 -9.29 -29.21
CA ALA A 490 51.75 -9.79 -28.12
C ALA A 490 52.65 -10.96 -28.56
N GLU A 491 52.11 -11.87 -29.39
CA GLU A 491 52.84 -13.01 -29.94
C GLU A 491 53.82 -12.59 -31.04
N HIS A 492 53.41 -11.69 -31.95
CA HIS A 492 54.31 -11.10 -32.96
C HIS A 492 55.47 -10.36 -32.31
N ALA A 493 55.24 -9.62 -31.22
CA ALA A 493 56.30 -8.96 -30.45
C ALA A 493 57.26 -9.99 -29.82
N ARG A 494 56.76 -11.10 -29.26
CA ARG A 494 57.59 -12.21 -28.79
C ARG A 494 58.44 -12.81 -29.90
N GLN A 495 57.85 -13.11 -31.06
CA GLN A 495 58.54 -13.70 -32.20
C GLN A 495 59.60 -12.74 -32.79
N ALA A 496 59.27 -11.45 -32.93
CA ALA A 496 60.19 -10.41 -33.37
C ALA A 496 61.35 -10.22 -32.38
N ASN A 497 61.08 -10.28 -31.07
CA ASN A 497 62.13 -10.26 -30.04
C ASN A 497 63.09 -11.45 -30.20
N GLN A 498 62.57 -12.67 -30.39
CA GLN A 498 63.40 -13.86 -30.59
C GLN A 498 64.24 -13.79 -31.87
N LEU A 499 63.66 -13.28 -32.97
CA LEU A 499 64.39 -13.04 -34.22
C LEU A 499 65.48 -11.97 -34.06
N ALA A 500 65.19 -10.89 -33.33
CA ALA A 500 66.17 -9.84 -33.03
C ALA A 500 67.32 -10.38 -32.17
N ILE A 501 67.05 -11.14 -31.10
CA ILE A 501 68.09 -11.82 -30.30
C ILE A 501 68.98 -12.72 -31.19
N GLY A 502 68.38 -13.49 -32.10
CA GLY A 502 69.11 -14.32 -33.06
C GLY A 502 70.00 -13.51 -34.02
N ALA A 503 69.47 -12.42 -34.58
CA ALA A 503 70.23 -11.51 -35.44
C ALA A 503 71.38 -10.81 -34.69
N GLY A 504 71.18 -10.47 -33.40
CA GLY A 504 72.19 -9.89 -32.53
C GLY A 504 73.33 -10.86 -32.25
N ALA A 505 73.02 -12.14 -32.01
CA ALA A 505 74.03 -13.19 -31.86
C ALA A 505 74.88 -13.35 -33.14
N VAL A 506 74.26 -13.41 -34.32
CA VAL A 506 74.96 -13.49 -35.61
C VAL A 506 75.80 -12.24 -35.89
N ALA A 507 75.31 -11.04 -35.57
CA ALA A 507 76.08 -9.81 -35.71
C ALA A 507 77.27 -9.74 -34.74
N SER A 508 77.12 -10.27 -33.52
CA SER A 508 78.21 -10.41 -32.55
C SER A 508 79.28 -11.40 -33.01
N GLU A 509 78.88 -12.55 -33.57
CA GLU A 509 79.80 -13.53 -34.17
C GLU A 509 80.53 -12.95 -35.39
N GLY A 510 79.80 -12.27 -36.28
CA GLY A 510 80.37 -11.55 -37.42
C GLY A 510 81.38 -10.48 -37.00
N GLY A 511 81.10 -9.74 -35.92
CA GLY A 511 82.03 -8.79 -35.32
C GLY A 511 83.33 -9.45 -34.85
N GLN A 512 83.25 -10.63 -34.21
CA GLN A 512 84.43 -11.40 -33.81
C GLN A 512 85.25 -11.88 -35.01
N VAL A 513 84.60 -12.42 -36.05
CA VAL A 513 85.30 -12.84 -37.28
C VAL A 513 86.00 -11.67 -37.96
N VAL A 514 85.35 -10.50 -38.02
CA VAL A 514 85.95 -9.27 -38.56
C VAL A 514 87.17 -8.84 -37.72
N GLN A 515 87.09 -8.92 -36.39
CA GLN A 515 88.21 -8.63 -35.49
C GLN A 515 89.41 -9.58 -35.74
N ASP A 516 89.17 -10.87 -35.95
CA ASP A 516 90.22 -11.85 -36.27
C ASP A 516 90.88 -11.55 -37.64
N VAL A 517 90.11 -11.03 -38.61
CA VAL A 517 90.66 -10.54 -39.89
C VAL A 517 91.52 -9.28 -39.69
N VAL A 518 91.15 -8.34 -38.82
CA VAL A 518 92.00 -7.17 -38.49
C VAL A 518 93.33 -7.63 -37.88
N VAL A 519 93.30 -8.57 -36.95
CA VAL A 519 94.53 -9.16 -36.35
C VAL A 519 95.40 -9.81 -37.42
N THR A 520 94.79 -10.57 -38.34
CA THR A 520 95.49 -11.21 -39.45
C THR A 520 96.11 -10.20 -40.42
N MET A 521 95.38 -9.14 -40.79
CA MET A 521 95.88 -8.09 -41.68
C MET A 521 97.07 -7.33 -41.07
N ARG A 522 97.03 -6.99 -39.77
CA ARG A 522 98.18 -6.41 -39.05
C ARG A 522 99.39 -7.36 -39.03
N GLY A 523 99.16 -8.68 -38.95
CA GLY A 523 100.20 -9.70 -39.09
C GLY A 523 100.84 -9.75 -40.49
N ILE A 524 100.02 -9.58 -41.54
CA ILE A 524 100.49 -9.49 -42.93
C ILE A 524 101.27 -8.19 -43.14
N GLU A 525 100.77 -7.04 -42.67
CA GLU A 525 101.44 -5.74 -42.75
C GLU A 525 102.86 -5.80 -42.13
N ALA A 526 102.96 -6.32 -40.91
CA ALA A 526 104.23 -6.51 -40.22
C ALA A 526 105.19 -7.47 -40.97
N SER A 527 104.65 -8.52 -41.61
CA SER A 527 105.41 -9.47 -42.41
C SER A 527 105.93 -8.84 -43.70
N SER A 528 105.08 -8.10 -44.43
CA SER A 528 105.45 -7.38 -45.65
C SER A 528 106.50 -6.30 -45.38
N LYS A 529 106.37 -5.54 -44.29
CA LYS A 529 107.37 -4.57 -43.86
C LYS A 529 108.74 -5.23 -43.58
N LYS A 530 108.74 -6.38 -42.90
CA LYS A 530 109.96 -7.17 -42.68
C LYS A 530 110.58 -7.69 -43.99
N ILE A 531 109.77 -7.99 -45.01
CA ILE A 531 110.27 -8.32 -46.35
C ILE A 531 110.90 -7.09 -47.01
N ALA A 532 110.30 -5.90 -46.92
CA ALA A 532 110.88 -4.65 -47.45
C ALA A 532 112.25 -4.32 -46.84
N ASP A 533 112.43 -4.58 -45.53
CA ASP A 533 113.71 -4.45 -44.85
C ASP A 533 114.76 -5.44 -45.41
N ILE A 534 114.38 -6.70 -45.62
CA ILE A 534 115.26 -7.74 -46.22
C ILE A 534 115.64 -7.37 -47.66
N ILE A 535 114.69 -6.88 -48.46
CA ILE A 535 114.95 -6.46 -49.84
C ILE A 535 115.89 -5.24 -49.88
N THR A 536 115.75 -4.31 -48.93
CA THR A 536 116.69 -3.18 -48.78
C THR A 536 118.12 -3.66 -48.45
N VAL A 537 118.26 -4.74 -47.67
CA VAL A 537 119.57 -5.39 -47.45
C VAL A 537 120.10 -6.06 -48.72
N ILE A 538 119.24 -6.71 -49.50
CA ILE A 538 119.62 -7.38 -50.76
C ILE A 538 120.08 -6.35 -51.82
N ASP A 539 119.40 -5.21 -51.95
CA ASP A 539 119.84 -4.10 -52.81
C ASP A 539 121.20 -3.54 -52.34
N GLY A 540 121.41 -3.41 -51.03
CA GLY A 540 122.72 -3.07 -50.45
C GLY A 540 123.83 -4.07 -50.81
N ILE A 541 123.55 -5.37 -50.77
CA ILE A 541 124.47 -6.44 -51.19
C ILE A 541 124.73 -6.37 -52.70
N ALA A 542 123.71 -6.11 -53.52
CA ALA A 542 123.86 -5.95 -54.96
C ALA A 542 124.71 -4.72 -55.31
N PHE A 543 124.51 -3.59 -54.63
CA PHE A 543 125.34 -2.39 -54.77
C PHE A 543 126.81 -2.68 -54.38
N GLN A 544 127.05 -3.30 -53.22
CA GLN A 544 128.39 -3.70 -52.80
C GLN A 544 129.05 -4.63 -53.83
N THR A 545 128.32 -5.63 -54.33
CA THR A 545 128.79 -6.58 -55.35
C THR A 545 129.15 -5.88 -56.66
N ASN A 546 128.36 -4.90 -57.10
CA ASN A 546 128.64 -4.07 -58.28
C ASN A 546 129.93 -3.21 -58.10
N ILE A 547 130.20 -2.69 -56.90
CA ILE A 547 131.47 -1.99 -56.59
C ILE A 547 132.66 -2.96 -56.54
N LEU A 548 132.51 -4.12 -55.90
CA LEU A 548 133.52 -5.19 -55.89
C LEU A 548 133.87 -5.66 -57.31
N ALA A 549 132.86 -5.85 -58.16
CA ALA A 549 133.02 -6.25 -59.55
C ALA A 549 133.67 -5.16 -60.41
N LEU A 550 133.35 -3.88 -60.18
CA LEU A 550 134.07 -2.75 -60.78
C LEU A 550 135.55 -2.73 -60.37
N ASN A 551 135.86 -2.90 -59.09
CA ASN A 551 137.24 -2.95 -58.60
C ASN A 551 138.01 -4.14 -59.20
N ALA A 552 137.38 -5.31 -59.29
CA ALA A 552 137.95 -6.48 -59.94
C ALA A 552 138.19 -6.27 -61.45
N ALA A 553 137.28 -5.60 -62.15
CA ALA A 553 137.44 -5.28 -63.57
C ALA A 553 138.57 -4.27 -63.81
N VAL A 554 138.76 -3.29 -62.92
CA VAL A 554 139.88 -2.33 -62.96
C VAL A 554 141.21 -3.03 -62.73
N GLU A 555 141.32 -3.89 -61.72
CA GLU A 555 142.58 -4.60 -61.43
C GLU A 555 142.88 -5.67 -62.50
N ALA A 556 141.86 -6.29 -63.11
CA ALA A 556 142.02 -7.16 -64.27
C ALA A 556 142.51 -6.39 -65.51
N ALA A 557 142.02 -5.17 -65.76
CA ALA A 557 142.55 -4.31 -66.83
C ALA A 557 144.01 -3.88 -66.56
N ARG A 558 144.39 -3.73 -65.29
CA ARG A 558 145.75 -3.41 -64.83
C ARG A 558 146.75 -4.55 -65.06
N ALA A 559 146.27 -5.80 -65.07
CA ALA A 559 147.07 -7.01 -65.32
C ALA A 559 147.31 -7.32 -66.81
N GLY A 560 146.80 -6.49 -67.74
CA GLY A 560 147.02 -6.67 -69.19
C GLY A 560 146.44 -7.99 -69.73
N GLU A 561 147.13 -8.61 -70.68
CA GLU A 561 146.66 -9.84 -71.35
C GLU A 561 146.38 -11.02 -70.39
N GLN A 562 147.05 -11.08 -69.22
CA GLN A 562 146.82 -12.13 -68.22
C GLN A 562 145.50 -11.93 -67.44
N GLY A 563 144.99 -10.69 -67.35
CA GLY A 563 143.74 -10.38 -66.66
C GLY A 563 142.49 -10.59 -67.50
N ARG A 564 142.62 -10.90 -68.80
CA ARG A 564 141.55 -10.84 -69.80
C ARG A 564 140.35 -11.75 -69.48
N GLY A 565 140.60 -12.94 -68.92
CA GLY A 565 139.53 -13.84 -68.44
C GLY A 565 138.82 -13.33 -67.19
N PHE A 566 139.57 -12.77 -66.23
CA PHE A 566 139.00 -12.16 -65.01
C PHE A 566 138.19 -10.90 -65.32
N ALA A 567 138.59 -10.10 -66.30
CA ALA A 567 137.83 -8.93 -66.73
C ALA A 567 136.43 -9.30 -67.27
N VAL A 568 136.31 -10.40 -68.03
CA VAL A 568 135.01 -10.91 -68.51
C VAL A 568 134.14 -11.37 -67.33
N VAL A 569 134.68 -12.17 -66.41
CA VAL A 569 133.95 -12.62 -65.21
C VAL A 569 133.52 -11.44 -64.34
N ALA A 570 134.40 -10.45 -64.14
CA ALA A 570 134.07 -9.24 -63.38
C ALA A 570 132.98 -8.40 -64.07
N SER A 571 132.99 -8.30 -65.41
CA SER A 571 131.90 -7.67 -66.16
C SER A 571 130.57 -8.42 -65.99
N GLU A 572 130.59 -9.75 -66.08
CA GLU A 572 129.37 -10.57 -65.93
C GLU A 572 128.80 -10.50 -64.51
N VAL A 573 129.66 -10.57 -63.48
CA VAL A 573 129.26 -10.37 -62.07
C VAL A 573 128.71 -8.97 -61.85
N ARG A 574 129.28 -7.94 -62.52
CA ARG A 574 128.75 -6.57 -62.46
C ARG A 574 127.36 -6.47 -63.10
N THR A 575 127.17 -7.03 -64.28
CA THR A 575 125.86 -7.06 -64.96
C THR A 575 124.83 -7.85 -64.15
N LEU A 576 125.23 -8.96 -63.52
CA LEU A 576 124.37 -9.72 -62.61
C LEU A 576 124.00 -8.93 -61.36
N ALA A 577 124.94 -8.19 -60.77
CA ALA A 577 124.69 -7.32 -59.62
C ALA A 577 123.75 -6.15 -59.98
N GLN A 578 123.92 -5.52 -61.16
CA GLN A 578 123.00 -4.50 -61.66
C GLN A 578 121.60 -5.06 -61.92
N ARG A 579 121.48 -6.28 -62.47
CA ARG A 579 120.18 -6.98 -62.62
C ARG A 579 119.56 -7.32 -61.27
N SER A 580 120.36 -7.70 -60.28
CA SER A 580 119.89 -8.02 -58.92
C SER A 580 119.40 -6.77 -58.18
N ALA A 581 120.07 -5.63 -58.33
CA ALA A 581 119.62 -4.34 -57.80
C ALA A 581 118.31 -3.88 -58.50
N GLY A 582 118.21 -4.03 -59.82
CA GLY A 582 116.97 -3.77 -60.57
C GLY A 582 115.79 -4.60 -60.07
N ALA A 583 115.98 -5.92 -59.96
CA ALA A 583 114.96 -6.84 -59.44
C ALA A 583 114.62 -6.57 -57.96
N ALA A 584 115.61 -6.24 -57.12
CA ALA A 584 115.37 -5.85 -55.73
C ALA A 584 114.52 -4.57 -55.63
N LYS A 585 114.77 -3.58 -56.50
CA LYS A 585 113.97 -2.35 -56.57
C LYS A 585 112.54 -2.63 -57.03
N GLU A 586 112.34 -3.45 -58.07
CA GLU A 586 111.00 -3.87 -58.53
C GLU A 586 110.23 -4.62 -57.42
N ILE A 587 110.88 -5.55 -56.71
CA ILE A 587 110.27 -6.24 -55.57
C ILE A 587 109.96 -5.26 -54.43
N LYS A 588 110.84 -4.30 -54.16
CA LYS A 588 110.59 -3.27 -53.13
C LYS A 588 109.35 -2.45 -53.45
N GLU A 589 109.22 -1.95 -54.68
CA GLU A 589 108.04 -1.19 -55.13
C GLU A 589 106.75 -2.02 -55.01
N LEU A 590 106.79 -3.32 -55.37
CA LEU A 590 105.66 -4.24 -55.20
C LEU A 590 105.30 -4.52 -53.73
N ILE A 591 106.29 -4.59 -52.84
CA ILE A 591 106.06 -4.80 -51.40
C ILE A 591 105.55 -3.52 -50.74
N GLU A 592 106.03 -2.33 -51.13
CA GLU A 592 105.50 -1.05 -50.66
C GLU A 592 104.03 -0.87 -51.07
N ASP A 593 103.68 -1.12 -52.34
CA ASP A 593 102.28 -1.16 -52.81
C ASP A 593 101.43 -2.23 -52.08
N SER A 594 102.02 -3.37 -51.72
CA SER A 594 101.34 -4.40 -50.93
C SER A 594 101.11 -3.98 -49.47
N VAL A 595 102.05 -3.26 -48.84
CA VAL A 595 101.89 -2.70 -47.48
C VAL A 595 100.77 -1.67 -47.48
N ASP A 596 100.76 -0.74 -48.44
CA ASP A 596 99.72 0.29 -48.55
C ASP A 596 98.33 -0.33 -48.76
N LYS A 597 98.22 -1.35 -49.64
CA LYS A 597 96.97 -2.08 -49.85
C LYS A 597 96.49 -2.84 -48.62
N VAL A 598 97.39 -3.45 -47.85
CA VAL A 598 97.06 -4.14 -46.60
C VAL A 598 96.64 -3.14 -45.51
N ALA A 599 97.29 -1.98 -45.41
CA ALA A 599 96.91 -0.92 -44.47
C ALA A 599 95.52 -0.33 -44.80
N ILE A 600 95.23 -0.09 -46.09
CA ILE A 600 93.89 0.30 -46.56
C ILE A 600 92.86 -0.80 -46.23
N GLY A 601 93.18 -2.07 -46.52
CA GLY A 601 92.34 -3.21 -46.20
C GLY A 601 92.03 -3.33 -44.71
N ALA A 602 93.05 -3.21 -43.85
CA ALA A 602 92.89 -3.24 -42.40
C ALA A 602 91.97 -2.12 -41.90
N SER A 603 92.08 -0.90 -42.45
CA SER A 603 91.20 0.23 -42.13
C SER A 603 89.74 -0.01 -42.54
N LEU A 604 89.50 -0.59 -43.72
CA LEU A 604 88.14 -0.94 -44.17
C LEU A 604 87.51 -2.04 -43.28
N VAL A 605 88.30 -3.03 -42.86
CA VAL A 605 87.83 -4.13 -41.99
C VAL A 605 87.60 -3.64 -40.56
N ASP A 606 88.46 -2.78 -40.01
CA ASP A 606 88.27 -2.14 -38.69
C ASP A 606 86.97 -1.32 -38.67
N LYS A 607 86.72 -0.52 -39.72
CA LYS A 607 85.45 0.18 -39.92
C LYS A 607 84.24 -0.76 -40.02
N ALA A 608 84.38 -1.91 -40.68
CA ALA A 608 83.32 -2.93 -40.71
C ALA A 608 83.03 -3.48 -39.31
N GLY A 609 84.05 -3.66 -38.47
CA GLY A 609 83.91 -4.11 -37.07
C GLY A 609 83.15 -3.10 -36.20
N VAL A 610 83.43 -1.80 -36.38
CA VAL A 610 82.63 -0.73 -35.76
C VAL A 610 81.17 -0.82 -36.19
N THR A 611 80.88 -0.98 -37.49
CA THR A 611 79.49 -1.10 -37.95
C THR A 611 78.77 -2.36 -37.43
N MET A 612 79.47 -3.48 -37.20
CA MET A 612 78.88 -4.65 -36.54
C MET A 612 78.50 -4.34 -35.08
N THR A 613 79.32 -3.57 -34.37
CA THR A 613 79.03 -3.12 -32.99
C THR A 613 77.82 -2.19 -32.95
N GLU A 614 77.67 -1.30 -33.94
CA GLU A 614 76.49 -0.44 -34.12
C GLU A 614 75.23 -1.26 -34.44
N ILE A 615 75.34 -2.32 -35.24
CA ILE A 615 74.25 -3.27 -35.52
C ILE A 615 73.80 -3.98 -34.24
N VAL A 616 74.72 -4.56 -33.46
CA VAL A 616 74.40 -5.22 -32.18
C VAL A 616 73.68 -4.25 -31.24
N THR A 617 74.17 -3.01 -31.12
CA THR A 617 73.56 -1.96 -30.29
C THR A 617 72.16 -1.57 -30.79
N SER A 618 71.95 -1.56 -32.10
CA SER A 618 70.64 -1.25 -32.71
C SER A 618 69.64 -2.39 -32.54
N VAL A 619 70.10 -3.64 -32.65
CA VAL A 619 69.31 -4.84 -32.39
C VAL A 619 68.87 -4.91 -30.93
N GLN A 620 69.74 -4.55 -29.97
CA GLN A 620 69.35 -4.47 -28.55
C GLN A 620 68.19 -3.48 -28.33
N LYS A 621 68.22 -2.31 -28.99
CA LYS A 621 67.09 -1.37 -28.91
C LYS A 621 65.79 -1.96 -29.49
N VAL A 622 65.88 -2.80 -30.53
CA VAL A 622 64.71 -3.50 -31.07
C VAL A 622 64.19 -4.53 -30.07
N THR A 623 65.05 -5.30 -29.40
CA THR A 623 64.61 -6.27 -28.37
C THR A 623 63.93 -5.57 -27.18
N ASP A 624 64.46 -4.41 -26.76
CA ASP A 624 63.89 -3.63 -25.66
C ASP A 624 62.48 -3.11 -26.03
N ILE A 625 62.31 -2.53 -27.24
CA ILE A 625 61.00 -2.06 -27.74
C ILE A 625 60.02 -3.24 -27.90
N MET A 626 60.46 -4.41 -28.37
CA MET A 626 59.58 -5.58 -28.48
C MET A 626 59.12 -6.08 -27.10
N ALA A 627 59.98 -5.99 -26.07
CA ALA A 627 59.59 -6.32 -24.70
C ALA A 627 58.55 -5.33 -24.15
N GLU A 628 58.72 -4.02 -24.38
CA GLU A 628 57.73 -3.01 -24.03
C GLU A 628 56.38 -3.23 -24.73
N ILE A 629 56.39 -3.51 -26.04
CA ILE A 629 55.16 -3.80 -26.81
C ILE A 629 54.47 -5.07 -26.30
N SER A 630 55.24 -6.13 -25.97
CA SER A 630 54.68 -7.36 -25.42
C SER A 630 54.01 -7.11 -24.06
N SER A 631 54.65 -6.34 -23.18
CA SER A 631 54.09 -5.96 -21.88
C SER A 631 52.83 -5.10 -22.02
N ALA A 632 52.87 -4.05 -22.85
CA ALA A 632 51.73 -3.16 -23.09
C ALA A 632 50.54 -3.90 -23.74
N SER A 633 50.81 -4.83 -24.67
CA SER A 633 49.76 -5.67 -25.27
C SER A 633 49.13 -6.62 -24.24
N GLN A 634 49.92 -7.12 -23.28
CA GLN A 634 49.42 -7.99 -22.22
C GLN A 634 48.56 -7.23 -21.20
N GLU A 635 48.92 -5.98 -20.87
CA GLU A 635 48.09 -5.06 -20.07
C GLU A 635 46.81 -4.65 -20.80
N GLN A 636 46.88 -4.33 -22.10
CA GLN A 636 45.70 -4.07 -22.93
C GLN A 636 44.75 -5.26 -22.96
N SER A 637 45.25 -6.50 -23.07
CA SER A 637 44.41 -7.70 -23.04
C SER A 637 43.60 -7.80 -21.74
N ALA A 638 44.22 -7.51 -20.58
CA ALA A 638 43.53 -7.53 -19.29
C ALA A 638 42.50 -6.39 -19.18
N GLY A 639 42.81 -5.19 -19.68
CA GLY A 639 41.86 -4.08 -19.74
C GLY A 639 40.65 -4.37 -20.64
N ILE A 640 40.88 -5.02 -21.79
CA ILE A 640 39.82 -5.45 -22.71
C ILE A 640 38.93 -6.52 -22.07
N GLU A 641 39.50 -7.46 -21.30
CA GLU A 641 38.75 -8.48 -20.55
C GLU A 641 37.84 -7.85 -19.48
N GLN A 642 38.31 -6.83 -18.76
CA GLN A 642 37.47 -6.07 -17.81
C GLN A 642 36.33 -5.29 -18.50
N VAL A 643 36.59 -4.70 -19.67
CA VAL A 643 35.54 -4.03 -20.45
C VAL A 643 34.55 -5.06 -21.02
N SER A 644 35.01 -6.24 -21.43
CA SER A 644 34.14 -7.35 -21.87
C SER A 644 33.18 -7.79 -20.76
N GLN A 645 33.66 -7.96 -19.52
CA GLN A 645 32.78 -8.21 -18.35
C GLN A 645 31.75 -7.09 -18.15
N THR A 646 32.15 -5.84 -18.37
CA THR A 646 31.24 -4.68 -18.29
C THR A 646 30.16 -4.72 -19.39
N VAL A 647 30.51 -5.14 -20.61
CA VAL A 647 29.55 -5.34 -21.72
C VAL A 647 28.56 -6.46 -21.39
N VAL A 648 29.00 -7.58 -20.80
CA VAL A 648 28.10 -8.66 -20.35
C VAL A 648 27.11 -8.15 -19.30
N GLN A 649 27.56 -7.33 -18.33
CA GLN A 649 26.65 -6.76 -17.33
C GLN A 649 25.70 -5.72 -17.92
N LEU A 650 26.12 -4.96 -18.94
CA LEU A 650 25.22 -4.07 -19.68
C LEU A 650 24.16 -4.86 -20.47
N ASP A 651 24.51 -6.01 -21.03
CA ASP A 651 23.54 -6.91 -21.69
C ASP A 651 22.51 -7.46 -20.69
N GLU A 652 22.93 -7.93 -19.51
CA GLU A 652 22.02 -8.35 -18.44
C GLU A 652 21.02 -7.25 -18.06
N THR A 653 21.48 -6.00 -17.88
CA THR A 653 20.58 -4.87 -17.61
C THR A 653 19.68 -4.51 -18.80
N THR A 654 20.13 -4.75 -20.04
CA THR A 654 19.35 -4.53 -21.26
C THR A 654 18.24 -5.57 -21.39
N GLN A 655 18.52 -6.84 -21.10
CA GLN A 655 17.51 -7.89 -21.01
C GLN A 655 16.50 -7.62 -19.88
N GLN A 656 16.98 -7.18 -18.70
CA GLN A 656 16.09 -6.79 -17.60
C GLN A 656 15.20 -5.59 -17.96
N ASN A 657 15.72 -4.59 -18.66
CA ASN A 657 14.94 -3.47 -19.18
C ASN A 657 13.86 -3.93 -20.18
N ALA A 658 14.15 -4.90 -21.04
CA ALA A 658 13.17 -5.46 -21.97
C ALA A 658 12.01 -6.14 -21.22
N ALA A 659 12.31 -6.95 -20.19
CA ALA A 659 11.29 -7.57 -19.35
C ALA A 659 10.43 -6.53 -18.59
N LEU A 660 11.06 -5.50 -18.02
CA LEU A 660 10.36 -4.39 -17.36
C LEU A 660 9.46 -3.60 -18.32
N VAL A 661 9.87 -3.44 -19.58
CA VAL A 661 9.05 -2.80 -20.63
C VAL A 661 7.83 -3.66 -20.98
N GLU A 662 7.95 -4.98 -21.06
CA GLU A 662 6.80 -5.86 -21.26
C GLU A 662 5.82 -5.79 -20.08
N GLU A 663 6.31 -5.90 -18.84
CA GLU A 663 5.50 -5.80 -17.62
C GLU A 663 4.78 -4.44 -17.52
N ALA A 664 5.51 -3.34 -17.74
CA ALA A 664 4.93 -2.00 -17.69
C ALA A 664 3.92 -1.76 -18.83
N THR A 665 4.11 -2.37 -20.00
CA THR A 665 3.14 -2.32 -21.11
C THR A 665 1.87 -3.12 -20.80
N ALA A 666 2.00 -4.28 -20.16
CA ALA A 666 0.87 -5.07 -19.68
C ALA A 666 0.08 -4.32 -18.59
N ALA A 667 0.78 -3.70 -17.64
CA ALA A 667 0.18 -2.86 -16.61
C ALA A 667 -0.56 -1.64 -17.21
N ALA A 668 0.04 -0.96 -18.20
CA ALA A 668 -0.59 0.16 -18.89
C ALA A 668 -1.90 -0.25 -19.61
N ARG A 669 -1.89 -1.36 -20.34
CA ARG A 669 -3.12 -1.91 -20.96
C ARG A 669 -4.18 -2.28 -19.93
N SER A 670 -3.78 -2.88 -18.80
CA SER A 670 -4.74 -3.20 -17.74
C SER A 670 -5.35 -1.92 -17.12
N MET A 671 -4.57 -0.85 -16.94
CA MET A 671 -5.11 0.45 -16.50
C MET A 671 -6.07 1.05 -17.51
N GLU A 672 -5.79 0.95 -18.81
CA GLU A 672 -6.69 1.38 -19.89
C GLU A 672 -8.02 0.59 -19.85
N GLU A 673 -7.97 -0.74 -19.78
CA GLU A 673 -9.15 -1.60 -19.66
C GLU A 673 -9.99 -1.28 -18.40
N GLN A 674 -9.35 -1.07 -17.25
CA GLN A 674 -10.04 -0.70 -16.01
C GLN A 674 -10.67 0.71 -16.10
N ALA A 675 -9.98 1.67 -16.71
CA ALA A 675 -10.51 3.03 -16.92
C ALA A 675 -11.70 3.03 -17.88
N MET A 676 -11.64 2.25 -18.96
CA MET A 676 -12.77 2.01 -19.86
C MET A 676 -13.93 1.32 -19.13
N ALA A 677 -13.66 0.30 -18.32
CA ALA A 677 -14.68 -0.42 -17.55
C ALA A 677 -15.37 0.49 -16.51
N LEU A 678 -14.61 1.33 -15.80
CA LEU A 678 -15.18 2.36 -14.92
C LEU A 678 -16.05 3.33 -15.71
N THR A 679 -15.55 3.85 -16.83
CA THR A 679 -16.27 4.80 -17.71
C THR A 679 -17.59 4.19 -18.19
N GLY A 680 -17.59 2.94 -18.65
CA GLY A 680 -18.80 2.22 -19.04
C GLY A 680 -19.75 1.94 -17.87
N ALA A 681 -19.21 1.64 -16.68
CA ALA A 681 -20.02 1.42 -15.48
C ALA A 681 -20.76 2.70 -15.05
N VAL A 682 -20.09 3.87 -15.09
CA VAL A 682 -20.69 5.17 -14.74
C VAL A 682 -21.50 5.81 -15.86
N ALA A 683 -21.28 5.44 -17.13
CA ALA A 683 -22.09 5.89 -18.27
C ALA A 683 -23.56 5.44 -18.20
N ARG A 684 -23.88 4.47 -17.33
CA ARG A 684 -25.27 4.13 -16.97
C ARG A 684 -26.00 5.24 -16.22
N PHE A 685 -25.27 6.15 -15.56
CA PHE A 685 -25.87 7.29 -14.87
C PHE A 685 -26.01 8.47 -15.83
N ARG A 686 -27.25 8.95 -16.00
CA ARG A 686 -27.50 10.22 -16.70
C ARG A 686 -27.27 11.36 -15.72
N LEU A 687 -26.12 12.01 -15.90
CA LEU A 687 -25.87 13.31 -15.29
C LEU A 687 -26.60 14.39 -16.09
N ALA A 688 -27.05 15.44 -15.41
CA ALA A 688 -27.48 16.64 -16.11
C ALA A 688 -26.23 17.24 -16.76
N THR A 689 -26.09 17.09 -18.09
CA THR A 689 -25.06 17.80 -18.84
C THR A 689 -25.18 19.28 -18.50
N GLN A 690 -24.14 19.84 -17.89
CA GLN A 690 -23.98 21.28 -17.74
C GLN A 690 -23.69 21.89 -19.12
N SER A 691 -24.72 21.94 -19.95
CA SER A 691 -24.78 22.70 -21.20
C SER A 691 -24.75 24.19 -20.87
N GLY A 692 -23.61 24.68 -20.38
CA GLY A 692 -23.55 25.99 -19.73
C GLY A 692 -22.25 26.35 -19.01
N VAL A 693 -21.23 25.48 -18.95
CA VAL A 693 -19.85 25.98 -18.73
C VAL A 693 -19.13 25.87 -20.05
N GLN A 694 -19.12 26.97 -20.81
CA GLN A 694 -18.09 27.16 -21.82
C GLN A 694 -16.75 27.08 -21.09
N THR A 695 -16.00 26.01 -21.34
CA THR A 695 -14.55 26.01 -21.12
C THR A 695 -13.99 27.13 -21.98
N GLN A 696 -13.79 28.31 -21.40
CA GLN A 696 -12.86 29.27 -21.98
C GLN A 696 -11.56 28.49 -22.20
N PRO A 697 -11.00 28.47 -23.42
CA PRO A 697 -9.76 27.76 -23.66
C PRO A 697 -8.69 28.44 -22.81
N MET A 698 -8.34 27.81 -21.68
CA MET A 698 -7.29 28.26 -20.81
C MET A 698 -6.02 28.35 -21.66
N ALA A 699 -5.49 29.56 -21.82
CA ALA A 699 -4.52 29.85 -22.87
C ALA A 699 -3.34 28.88 -22.77
N ALA A 700 -3.14 28.09 -23.83
CA ALA A 700 -2.04 27.14 -23.87
C ALA A 700 -0.72 27.88 -23.63
N PRO A 701 0.14 27.42 -22.70
CA PRO A 701 1.50 27.94 -22.64
C PRO A 701 2.16 27.65 -23.99
N ARG A 702 2.68 28.68 -24.65
CA ARG A 702 3.41 28.57 -25.92
C ARG A 702 4.77 27.88 -25.70
N GLY A 703 4.74 26.59 -25.40
CA GLY A 703 5.86 25.68 -25.60
C GLY A 703 5.85 25.23 -27.06
N ALA A 704 6.60 25.91 -27.92
CA ALA A 704 6.67 25.56 -29.32
C ALA A 704 7.41 24.22 -29.49
N ALA A 705 6.67 23.16 -29.82
CA ALA A 705 7.27 21.97 -30.40
C ALA A 705 7.81 22.32 -31.79
N SER A 706 9.12 22.57 -31.89
CA SER A 706 9.82 22.56 -33.18
C SER A 706 10.22 21.12 -33.51
N PRO A 707 9.83 20.57 -34.68
CA PRO A 707 10.29 19.25 -35.08
C PRO A 707 11.79 19.31 -35.38
N LEU A 708 12.60 18.50 -34.68
CA LEU A 708 14.01 18.33 -34.98
C LEU A 708 14.16 17.48 -36.25
N THR A 709 14.11 18.16 -37.39
CA THR A 709 14.40 17.59 -38.70
C THR A 709 15.91 17.46 -38.88
N SER A 710 16.39 16.26 -39.24
CA SER A 710 17.67 15.95 -39.90
C SER A 710 18.95 16.63 -39.39
N MET A 711 19.86 15.84 -38.81
CA MET A 711 21.29 16.21 -38.76
C MET A 711 21.88 16.28 -40.18
N PRO A 712 22.64 17.33 -40.53
CA PRO A 712 23.72 17.26 -41.52
C PRO A 712 25.09 17.08 -40.83
N ALA A 713 26.07 16.61 -41.60
CA ALA A 713 27.31 16.04 -41.08
C ALA A 713 28.40 17.05 -40.64
N ALA A 714 29.27 16.55 -39.75
CA ALA A 714 30.70 16.82 -39.61
C ALA A 714 31.27 18.22 -39.93
N ALA A 715 31.77 18.90 -38.90
CA ALA A 715 32.78 19.96 -39.03
C ALA A 715 33.89 19.80 -37.98
N LYS A 716 35.15 19.86 -38.42
CA LYS A 716 36.37 19.71 -37.57
C LYS A 716 36.52 20.87 -36.58
N PRO A 717 37.00 20.65 -35.34
CA PRO A 717 37.51 21.74 -34.52
C PRO A 717 38.90 22.20 -35.01
N ARG A 718 39.10 23.52 -35.06
CA ARG A 718 40.43 24.14 -35.26
C ARG A 718 41.14 24.30 -33.91
N SER A 719 42.46 24.31 -33.95
CA SER A 719 43.33 24.57 -32.79
C SER A 719 43.05 25.93 -32.14
N GLY A 720 42.92 25.95 -30.82
CA GLY A 720 42.97 27.15 -29.99
C GLY A 720 43.77 26.88 -28.73
N SER A 721 44.92 27.53 -28.59
CA SER A 721 45.78 27.40 -27.40
C SER A 721 45.14 28.11 -26.20
N GLY A 722 44.83 27.38 -25.14
CA GLY A 722 44.38 27.91 -23.85
C GLY A 722 45.18 27.29 -22.71
N THR A 723 45.91 28.12 -21.96
CA THR A 723 46.75 27.69 -20.84
C THR A 723 45.91 27.15 -19.68
N VAL A 724 46.19 25.92 -19.24
CA VAL A 724 45.55 25.31 -18.07
C VAL A 724 46.13 25.89 -16.77
N THR A 725 45.27 26.42 -15.92
CA THR A 725 45.58 26.74 -14.52
C THR A 725 45.03 25.61 -13.63
N PRO A 726 45.80 25.03 -12.70
CA PRO A 726 45.34 23.91 -11.90
C PRO A 726 44.26 24.33 -10.90
N LEU A 727 43.14 23.60 -10.88
CA LEU A 727 42.09 23.78 -9.88
C LEU A 727 42.52 23.20 -8.52
N ARG A 728 42.25 23.99 -7.49
CA ARG A 728 42.57 23.72 -6.07
C ARG A 728 41.70 22.58 -5.54
N GLN A 729 42.31 21.58 -4.93
CA GLN A 729 41.62 20.49 -4.23
C GLN A 729 40.72 21.05 -3.10
N VAL A 730 39.51 20.51 -2.99
CA VAL A 730 38.59 20.70 -1.87
C VAL A 730 38.65 19.43 -1.00
N PRO A 731 38.75 19.53 0.35
CA PRO A 731 38.77 18.35 1.21
C PRO A 731 37.42 17.62 1.20
N ALA A 732 37.44 16.30 1.31
CA ALA A 732 36.23 15.51 1.51
C ALA A 732 35.59 15.86 2.87
N ALA A 733 34.31 16.20 2.85
CA ALA A 733 33.51 16.34 4.06
C ALA A 733 32.93 14.97 4.44
N THR A 734 33.24 14.51 5.66
CA THR A 734 32.58 13.37 6.30
C THR A 734 31.11 13.72 6.57
N VAL A 735 30.19 12.85 6.15
CA VAL A 735 28.76 12.95 6.50
C VAL A 735 28.33 11.66 7.17
N ASP A 736 28.36 11.65 8.50
CA ASP A 736 27.44 10.85 9.30
C ASP A 736 26.04 11.47 9.16
N GLY A 737 24.98 10.67 9.04
CA GLY A 737 23.62 11.23 8.95
C GLY A 737 22.56 10.35 8.30
N ASP A 738 22.39 9.15 8.84
CA ASP A 738 21.13 8.38 8.93
C ASP A 738 19.84 9.08 8.43
N TRP A 739 19.24 8.57 7.35
CA TRP A 739 17.83 8.76 7.01
C TRP A 739 17.26 7.52 6.30
N ARG A 740 16.52 6.71 7.06
CA ARG A 740 15.48 5.79 6.55
C ARG A 740 14.09 6.42 6.72
N GLU A 741 13.12 5.84 6.01
CA GLU A 741 11.71 6.25 5.91
C GLU A 741 11.43 7.49 5.06
N PHE A 742 10.99 7.24 3.81
CA PHE A 742 9.60 7.49 3.39
C PHE A 742 9.19 6.49 2.30
#